data_AF-A0A812PUE6-F1
#
_entry.id   AF-A0A812PUE6-F1
#
_cell.length_a   1.000
_cell.length_b   1.000
_cell.length_c   1.000
_cell.angle_alpha   90.00
_cell.angle_beta   90.00
_cell.angle_gamma   90.00
#
_symmetry.space_group_name_H-M   'P 1'
#
loop_
_entity.id
_entity.type
_entity.pdbx_description
1 polymer ?
#
loop_
_entity_poly.entity_id
_entity_poly.type
_entity_poly.pdbx_seq_one_letter_code
_entity_poly.pdbx_strand_id
1 'polypeptide(L)'
;METPKKAAGKKLAQEWQLASGSKVKVSRPKRSNSAEAQVRKSLADNFKTMSAVEIDGTVREGLTLRQRLMRDKQQQLDQPGSVAFGKCYYQTLRDLYADGSKVEVLLRPDPSLAVRPELVEAATAALKHPPNRSLLVQFLKVATAFNQAEFVGVLRWMMSLHPSASNDQLKSGLAVLETVSRLKLQEKFPHEASLVKSKWDEILLEAFLSVAKAGFGPAHWLNSHSDVWPLVLPVSQTRTLLSLGEDESWNSVAKELRAVTQSSMLGKRLFTFAALKVVEESVQDAIEASCKDLLALSAISPDALQKVKTAGLEQLKSLVSVDDLPDRREVTVQYRGWPIVLKVSCVAEQLDWALMSALRGAAAAAKSIPWLPAEEWLCPTGDGSKQAAVSDELLTKPRAVRELMSALVNAGDEKTGEGMQETLKVHRDKFLALDSYAAIDLAFINGMCGESGRKKVEDLYLKKSVPSAKNLLSVDAAVNNSRSMVESSMLQCMGSSCQGSISAAHSMLCAIQKGLPACIDPDSTDFLKKVFSGTQYFAVYTGGKLVYDDSGVLSTAGLTEPVLTGQDAVQALWKDVAGKSAKDLTLALLEPFVTFRRFLNDEQRKDADKILQEVLAAASSKKGKPSKVAAGPKESAAKGTKRKSAATAAAEAQKAAKSLFAA
;
A
#
# COMPACT_ATOMS: atom_id res chain seq x y z
N MET A 1 -30.71 12.27 -1.70
CA MET A 1 -31.37 12.37 -3.03
C MET A 1 -32.61 11.50 -3.01
N GLU A 2 -33.80 12.09 -2.90
CA GLU A 2 -35.07 11.35 -3.02
C GLU A 2 -35.35 11.06 -4.49
N THR A 3 -35.73 9.81 -4.81
CA THR A 3 -36.03 9.39 -6.19
C THR A 3 -37.26 10.12 -6.76
N PRO A 4 -37.25 10.52 -8.04
CA PRO A 4 -38.27 11.37 -8.68
C PRO A 4 -39.72 10.84 -8.61
N LYS A 5 -39.92 9.53 -8.42
CA LYS A 5 -41.27 8.93 -8.25
C LYS A 5 -41.98 9.33 -6.95
N LYS A 6 -41.26 9.66 -5.87
CA LYS A 6 -41.88 10.08 -4.60
C LYS A 6 -42.29 11.56 -4.59
N ALA A 7 -41.61 12.40 -5.39
CA ALA A 7 -41.93 13.82 -5.51
C ALA A 7 -43.23 14.06 -6.30
N ALA A 8 -43.48 13.27 -7.36
CA ALA A 8 -44.69 13.40 -8.18
C ALA A 8 -45.98 13.06 -7.42
N GLY A 9 -45.95 12.05 -6.53
CA GLY A 9 -47.13 11.65 -5.75
C GLY A 9 -47.54 12.65 -4.66
N LYS A 10 -46.58 13.41 -4.10
CA LYS A 10 -46.88 14.47 -3.11
C LYS A 10 -47.50 15.71 -3.74
N LYS A 11 -47.07 16.08 -4.95
CA LYS A 11 -47.57 17.27 -5.66
C LYS A 11 -49.03 17.09 -6.09
N LEU A 12 -49.38 15.93 -6.63
CA LEU A 12 -50.74 15.60 -7.05
C LEU A 12 -51.72 15.59 -5.86
N ALA A 13 -51.30 15.12 -4.68
CA ALA A 13 -52.11 15.09 -3.48
C ALA A 13 -52.33 16.49 -2.86
N GLN A 14 -51.34 17.38 -2.99
CA GLN A 14 -51.47 18.79 -2.58
C GLN A 14 -52.39 19.59 -3.50
N GLU A 15 -52.30 19.38 -4.82
CA GLU A 15 -53.16 20.06 -5.80
C GLU A 15 -54.63 19.65 -5.67
N TRP A 16 -54.91 18.37 -5.35
CA TRP A 16 -56.27 17.89 -5.04
C TRP A 16 -56.85 18.45 -3.73
N GLN A 17 -56.00 18.72 -2.72
CA GLN A 17 -56.42 19.34 -1.46
C GLN A 17 -56.71 20.84 -1.60
N LEU A 18 -56.02 21.54 -2.50
CA LEU A 18 -56.24 22.97 -2.77
C LEU A 18 -57.49 23.21 -3.62
N ALA A 19 -57.83 22.30 -4.54
CA ALA A 19 -58.96 22.47 -5.45
C ALA A 19 -60.35 22.18 -4.82
N SER A 20 -60.43 21.44 -3.70
CA SER A 20 -61.70 20.88 -3.22
C SER A 20 -62.38 21.61 -2.06
N GLY A 21 -61.75 22.64 -1.45
CA GLY A 21 -62.39 23.59 -0.51
C GLY A 21 -63.08 22.99 0.74
N SER A 22 -63.08 21.67 0.92
CA SER A 22 -63.75 20.94 1.99
C SER A 22 -62.80 19.87 2.51
N LYS A 23 -62.58 19.85 3.82
CA LYS A 23 -61.89 18.75 4.53
C LYS A 23 -62.79 17.51 4.53
N VAL A 24 -63.04 16.92 3.36
CA VAL A 24 -63.60 15.57 3.28
C VAL A 24 -62.48 14.65 3.76
N LYS A 25 -62.60 14.10 4.97
CA LYS A 25 -61.83 12.93 5.38
C LYS A 25 -62.18 11.83 4.39
N VAL A 26 -61.42 11.70 3.31
CA VAL A 26 -61.44 10.52 2.46
C VAL A 26 -60.95 9.39 3.36
N SER A 27 -61.90 8.74 4.04
CA SER A 27 -61.62 7.54 4.81
C SER A 27 -61.12 6.55 3.76
N ARG A 28 -59.81 6.32 3.75
CA ARG A 28 -59.20 5.27 2.92
C ARG A 28 -60.06 4.03 3.14
N PRO A 29 -60.61 3.38 2.10
CA PRO A 29 -61.38 2.18 2.27
C PRO A 29 -60.56 1.24 3.15
N LYS A 30 -61.12 0.85 4.31
CA LYS A 30 -60.49 -0.11 5.21
C LYS A 30 -60.22 -1.33 4.35
N ARG A 31 -58.98 -1.52 3.90
CA ARG A 31 -58.55 -2.75 3.26
C ARG A 31 -58.92 -3.84 4.26
N SER A 32 -59.86 -4.71 3.89
CA SER A 32 -60.11 -5.93 4.64
C SER A 32 -58.82 -6.74 4.55
N ASN A 33 -57.94 -6.55 5.54
CA ASN A 33 -56.72 -7.32 5.62
C ASN A 33 -57.16 -8.75 5.93
N SER A 34 -56.97 -9.64 4.94
CA SER A 34 -57.16 -11.08 5.12
C SER A 34 -56.46 -11.55 6.40
N ALA A 35 -56.96 -12.63 7.00
CA ALA A 35 -56.35 -13.23 8.19
C ALA A 35 -54.84 -13.44 7.97
N GLU A 36 -54.45 -13.91 6.79
CA GLU A 36 -53.04 -14.11 6.42
C GLU A 36 -52.20 -12.83 6.46
N ALA A 37 -52.71 -11.71 5.94
CA ALA A 37 -52.01 -10.43 6.02
C ALA A 37 -51.83 -9.98 7.48
N GLN A 38 -52.84 -10.23 8.33
CA GLN A 38 -52.76 -9.95 9.76
C GLN A 38 -51.76 -10.86 10.49
N VAL A 39 -51.66 -12.14 10.11
CA VAL A 39 -50.67 -13.08 10.65
C VAL A 39 -49.26 -12.65 10.28
N ARG A 40 -48.99 -12.34 8.99
CA ARG A 40 -47.67 -11.86 8.56
C ARG A 40 -47.24 -10.62 9.34
N LYS A 41 -48.16 -9.66 9.53
CA LYS A 41 -47.91 -8.48 10.35
C LYS A 41 -47.64 -8.85 11.81
N SER A 42 -48.44 -9.74 12.39
CA SER A 42 -48.27 -10.16 13.79
C SER A 42 -46.93 -10.87 14.02
N LEU A 43 -46.49 -11.71 13.08
CA LEU A 43 -45.17 -12.36 13.09
C LEU A 43 -44.04 -11.33 13.01
N ALA A 44 -44.14 -10.37 12.08
CA ALA A 44 -43.13 -9.31 11.93
C ALA A 44 -43.04 -8.41 13.17
N ASP A 45 -44.18 -8.04 13.77
CA ASP A 45 -44.24 -7.09 14.88
C ASP A 45 -43.92 -7.75 16.23
N ASN A 46 -44.37 -8.98 16.46
CA ASN A 46 -44.31 -9.63 17.79
C ASN A 46 -43.32 -10.79 17.86
N PHE A 47 -42.91 -11.37 16.74
CA PHE A 47 -42.08 -12.59 16.71
C PHE A 47 -40.83 -12.42 15.86
N LYS A 48 -40.34 -11.17 15.72
CA LYS A 48 -39.16 -10.80 14.92
C LYS A 48 -37.89 -11.59 15.30
N THR A 49 -37.79 -12.01 16.56
CA THR A 49 -36.63 -12.74 17.10
C THR A 49 -36.79 -14.26 17.05
N MET A 50 -37.95 -14.78 16.63
CA MET A 50 -38.16 -16.24 16.52
C MET A 50 -37.61 -16.78 15.22
N SER A 51 -37.00 -17.96 15.28
CA SER A 51 -36.41 -18.61 14.10
C SER A 51 -37.51 -19.18 13.20
N ALA A 52 -37.17 -19.47 11.93
CA ALA A 52 -38.09 -20.14 11.02
C ALA A 52 -38.56 -21.51 11.55
N VAL A 53 -37.68 -22.22 12.27
CA VAL A 53 -38.02 -23.49 12.93
C VAL A 53 -39.07 -23.25 14.00
N GLU A 54 -38.94 -22.21 14.83
CA GLU A 54 -39.94 -21.94 15.86
C GLU A 54 -41.29 -21.47 15.28
N ILE A 55 -41.27 -20.73 14.17
CA ILE A 55 -42.48 -20.19 13.55
C ILE A 55 -43.24 -21.27 12.76
N ASP A 56 -42.53 -22.08 11.99
CA ASP A 56 -43.10 -22.99 10.99
C ASP A 56 -42.73 -24.48 11.18
N GLY A 57 -41.74 -24.80 12.01
CA GLY A 57 -41.27 -26.18 12.26
C GLY A 57 -41.75 -26.78 13.59
N THR A 58 -41.85 -25.98 14.65
CA THR A 58 -42.27 -26.44 15.98
C THR A 58 -43.79 -26.59 16.03
N VAL A 59 -44.26 -27.82 16.23
CA VAL A 59 -45.68 -28.14 16.34
C VAL A 59 -46.08 -28.31 17.80
N ARG A 60 -47.11 -27.57 18.24
CA ARG A 60 -47.71 -27.67 19.58
C ARG A 60 -49.22 -27.81 19.43
N GLU A 61 -49.80 -28.79 20.09
CA GLU A 61 -51.23 -29.11 19.94
C GLU A 61 -51.64 -29.34 18.47
N GLY A 62 -50.75 -29.94 17.67
CA GLY A 62 -50.99 -30.23 16.26
C GLY A 62 -50.91 -29.03 15.30
N LEU A 63 -50.54 -27.83 15.78
CA LEU A 63 -50.41 -26.64 14.95
C LEU A 63 -49.01 -26.02 15.08
N THR A 64 -48.51 -25.37 14.02
CA THR A 64 -47.35 -24.48 14.09
C THR A 64 -47.75 -23.10 14.62
N LEU A 65 -46.80 -22.25 15.04
CA LEU A 65 -47.10 -20.90 15.51
C LEU A 65 -47.86 -20.09 14.43
N ARG A 66 -47.44 -20.19 13.17
CA ARG A 66 -48.14 -19.52 12.05
C ARG A 66 -49.57 -20.04 11.88
N GLN A 67 -49.76 -21.36 11.93
CA GLN A 67 -51.09 -21.97 11.79
C GLN A 67 -52.00 -21.61 12.98
N ARG A 68 -51.46 -21.59 14.19
CA ARG A 68 -52.17 -21.16 15.40
C ARG A 68 -52.61 -19.71 15.30
N LEU A 69 -51.70 -18.80 14.92
CA LEU A 69 -52.04 -17.40 14.66
C LEU A 69 -53.10 -17.25 13.56
N MET A 70 -53.03 -18.04 12.49
CA MET A 70 -54.03 -18.04 11.42
C MET A 70 -55.40 -18.43 11.93
N ARG A 71 -55.50 -19.55 12.66
CA ARG A 71 -56.73 -20.04 13.27
C ARG A 71 -57.32 -19.00 14.21
N ASP A 72 -56.51 -18.47 15.12
CA ASP A 72 -56.97 -17.54 16.16
C ASP A 72 -57.38 -16.19 15.56
N LYS A 73 -56.72 -15.75 14.46
CA LYS A 73 -57.14 -14.55 13.69
C LYS A 73 -58.42 -14.77 12.90
N GLN A 74 -58.60 -15.95 12.31
CA GLN A 74 -59.84 -16.30 11.62
C GLN A 74 -61.01 -16.36 12.60
N GLN A 75 -60.82 -17.00 13.75
CA GLN A 75 -61.83 -17.06 14.82
C GLN A 75 -62.22 -15.67 15.33
N GLN A 76 -61.27 -14.74 15.41
CA GLN A 76 -61.56 -13.34 15.77
C GLN A 76 -62.38 -12.61 14.69
N LEU A 77 -62.16 -12.92 13.41
CA LEU A 77 -62.97 -12.36 12.31
C LEU A 77 -64.39 -12.91 12.32
N ASP A 78 -64.55 -14.21 12.59
CA ASP A 78 -65.84 -14.88 12.61
C ASP A 78 -66.65 -14.52 13.87
N GLN A 79 -65.96 -14.39 15.02
CA GLN A 79 -66.54 -14.05 16.32
C GLN A 79 -65.69 -12.97 17.02
N PRO A 80 -65.97 -11.68 16.80
CA PRO A 80 -65.25 -10.59 17.43
C PRO A 80 -65.24 -10.72 18.96
N GLY A 81 -64.04 -10.77 19.55
CA GLY A 81 -63.84 -10.90 21.00
C GLY A 81 -63.58 -12.32 21.51
N SER A 82 -63.70 -13.34 20.65
CA SER A 82 -63.39 -14.74 21.00
C SER A 82 -61.93 -14.96 21.43
N VAL A 83 -60.99 -14.20 20.86
CA VAL A 83 -59.57 -14.23 21.20
C VAL A 83 -59.09 -12.83 21.58
N ALA A 84 -58.60 -12.67 22.80
CA ALA A 84 -58.03 -11.42 23.31
C ALA A 84 -56.57 -11.28 22.85
N PHE A 85 -56.34 -10.61 21.73
CA PHE A 85 -54.98 -10.28 21.28
C PHE A 85 -54.39 -9.17 22.13
N GLY A 86 -53.26 -9.46 22.78
CA GLY A 86 -52.53 -8.51 23.61
C GLY A 86 -51.14 -9.03 23.97
N LYS A 87 -50.42 -8.28 24.80
CA LYS A 87 -49.06 -8.62 25.24
C LYS A 87 -49.00 -10.03 25.84
N CYS A 88 -49.95 -10.38 26.72
CA CYS A 88 -50.00 -11.69 27.36
C CYS A 88 -50.18 -12.82 26.33
N TYR A 89 -51.12 -12.68 25.39
CA TYR A 89 -51.35 -13.67 24.33
C TYR A 89 -50.08 -13.98 23.53
N TYR A 90 -49.39 -12.94 23.04
CA TYR A 90 -48.17 -13.15 22.26
C TYR A 90 -47.03 -13.70 23.11
N GLN A 91 -46.95 -13.33 24.39
CA GLN A 91 -45.96 -13.90 25.30
C GLN A 91 -46.21 -15.39 25.54
N THR A 92 -47.45 -15.80 25.79
CA THR A 92 -47.81 -17.21 25.95
C THR A 92 -47.46 -18.02 24.70
N LEU A 93 -47.70 -17.48 23.51
CA LEU A 93 -47.28 -18.13 22.26
C LEU A 93 -45.76 -18.20 22.12
N ARG A 94 -45.02 -17.14 22.50
CA ARG A 94 -43.55 -17.20 22.53
C ARG A 94 -43.07 -18.31 23.45
N ASP A 95 -43.64 -18.42 24.64
CA ASP A 95 -43.22 -19.42 25.64
C ASP A 95 -43.57 -20.84 25.19
N LEU A 96 -44.75 -21.03 24.56
CA LEU A 96 -45.22 -22.34 24.08
C LEU A 96 -44.42 -22.87 22.89
N TYR A 97 -44.07 -21.98 21.96
CA TYR A 97 -43.35 -22.31 20.72
C TYR A 97 -41.85 -22.01 20.78
N ALA A 98 -41.35 -21.47 21.90
CA ALA A 98 -39.93 -21.26 22.11
C ALA A 98 -39.18 -22.59 21.99
N ASP A 99 -38.07 -22.54 21.28
CA ASP A 99 -37.10 -23.62 21.29
C ASP A 99 -36.52 -23.74 22.71
N GLY A 100 -36.60 -24.95 23.28
CA GLY A 100 -36.00 -25.26 24.57
C GLY A 100 -34.47 -25.09 24.57
N SER A 101 -33.85 -24.96 23.39
CA SER A 101 -32.44 -24.63 23.21
C SER A 101 -32.09 -23.16 23.48
N LYS A 102 -33.09 -22.27 23.67
CA LYS A 102 -32.83 -20.87 23.99
C LYS A 102 -32.01 -20.73 25.26
N VAL A 103 -30.94 -19.96 25.17
CA VAL A 103 -30.00 -19.71 26.27
C VAL A 103 -30.74 -19.25 27.52
N GLU A 104 -31.76 -18.39 27.40
CA GLU A 104 -32.55 -17.88 28.52
C GLU A 104 -33.39 -18.95 29.24
N VAL A 105 -33.71 -20.05 28.56
CA VAL A 105 -34.45 -21.22 29.09
C VAL A 105 -33.48 -22.24 29.71
N LEU A 106 -32.28 -22.36 29.14
CA LEU A 106 -31.21 -23.20 29.65
C LEU A 106 -30.57 -22.62 30.92
N LEU A 107 -30.55 -21.30 31.06
CA LEU A 107 -30.14 -20.59 32.26
C LEU A 107 -31.18 -20.75 33.40
N ARG A 108 -31.06 -21.85 34.15
CA ARG A 108 -31.96 -22.20 35.26
C ARG A 108 -31.33 -21.84 36.61
N PRO A 109 -31.93 -20.91 37.38
CA PRO A 109 -31.45 -20.62 38.72
C PRO A 109 -31.77 -21.79 39.65
N ASP A 110 -30.85 -22.14 40.54
CA ASP A 110 -31.10 -23.09 41.62
C ASP A 110 -32.11 -22.49 42.62
N PRO A 111 -33.31 -23.08 42.77
CA PRO A 111 -34.35 -22.53 43.62
C PRO A 111 -34.03 -22.62 45.12
N SER A 112 -33.03 -23.41 45.52
CA SER A 112 -32.61 -23.56 46.92
C SER A 112 -31.72 -22.42 47.42
N LEU A 113 -31.16 -21.61 46.51
CA LEU A 113 -30.23 -20.54 46.84
C LEU A 113 -30.98 -19.22 47.05
N ALA A 114 -30.78 -18.59 48.22
CA ALA A 114 -31.33 -17.28 48.51
C ALA A 114 -30.67 -16.18 47.66
N VAL A 115 -31.48 -15.25 47.13
CA VAL A 115 -31.01 -14.09 46.34
C VAL A 115 -30.95 -12.88 47.26
N ARG A 116 -29.85 -12.11 47.22
CA ARG A 116 -29.72 -10.88 48.00
C ARG A 116 -30.82 -9.86 47.69
N PRO A 117 -31.48 -9.27 48.70
CA PRO A 117 -32.54 -8.28 48.48
C PRO A 117 -32.12 -7.09 47.61
N GLU A 118 -30.86 -6.65 47.74
CA GLU A 118 -30.31 -5.51 46.99
C GLU A 118 -30.22 -5.81 45.49
N LEU A 119 -29.90 -7.06 45.12
CA LEU A 119 -29.91 -7.48 43.72
C LEU A 119 -31.34 -7.53 43.17
N VAL A 120 -32.29 -8.02 43.97
CA VAL A 120 -33.71 -8.06 43.57
C VAL A 120 -34.25 -6.64 43.34
N GLU A 121 -33.95 -5.70 44.23
CA GLU A 121 -34.32 -4.30 44.09
C GLU A 121 -33.72 -3.68 42.82
N ALA A 122 -32.41 -3.85 42.62
CA ALA A 122 -31.70 -3.32 41.47
C ALA A 122 -32.18 -3.91 40.14
N ALA A 123 -32.40 -5.23 40.08
CA ALA A 123 -32.95 -5.92 38.92
C ALA A 123 -34.38 -5.48 38.61
N THR A 124 -35.21 -5.31 39.64
CA THR A 124 -36.58 -4.80 39.49
C THR A 124 -36.57 -3.39 38.91
N ALA A 125 -35.67 -2.52 39.38
CA ALA A 125 -35.52 -1.17 38.84
C ALA A 125 -35.03 -1.18 37.37
N ALA A 126 -34.14 -2.09 37.01
CA ALA A 126 -33.63 -2.23 35.65
C ALA A 126 -34.71 -2.73 34.65
N LEU A 127 -35.76 -3.42 35.13
CA LEU A 127 -36.86 -3.95 34.33
C LEU A 127 -38.10 -3.03 34.28
N LYS A 128 -38.17 -1.98 35.11
CA LYS A 128 -39.26 -0.97 35.08
C LYS A 128 -39.27 -0.19 33.77
N HIS A 129 -40.38 0.49 33.48
CA HIS A 129 -40.47 1.44 32.37
C HIS A 129 -40.71 2.87 32.91
N PRO A 130 -39.80 3.83 32.69
CA PRO A 130 -38.52 3.68 32.00
C PRO A 130 -37.51 2.83 32.83
N PRO A 131 -36.58 2.11 32.18
CA PRO A 131 -35.63 1.25 32.88
C PRO A 131 -34.54 2.07 33.58
N ASN A 132 -34.29 1.79 34.86
CA ASN A 132 -33.18 2.37 35.61
C ASN A 132 -32.07 1.34 35.79
N ARG A 133 -31.15 1.28 34.81
CA ARG A 133 -30.03 0.31 34.80
C ARG A 133 -28.89 0.67 35.75
N SER A 134 -28.79 1.95 36.14
CA SER A 134 -27.71 2.47 36.97
C SER A 134 -27.60 1.77 38.32
N LEU A 135 -28.73 1.43 38.95
CA LEU A 135 -28.75 0.71 40.24
C LEU A 135 -28.13 -0.68 40.12
N LEU A 136 -28.44 -1.41 39.06
CA LEU A 136 -27.86 -2.74 38.84
C LEU A 136 -26.38 -2.66 38.48
N VAL A 137 -25.98 -1.69 37.66
CA VAL A 137 -24.57 -1.42 37.36
C VAL A 137 -23.80 -1.06 38.65
N GLN A 138 -24.37 -0.25 39.54
CA GLN A 138 -23.76 0.10 40.81
C GLN A 138 -23.61 -1.14 41.72
N PHE A 139 -24.65 -1.96 41.82
CA PHE A 139 -24.60 -3.22 42.55
C PHE A 139 -23.50 -4.15 42.01
N LEU A 140 -23.43 -4.32 40.69
CA LEU A 140 -22.42 -5.15 40.02
C LEU A 140 -20.99 -4.71 40.34
N LYS A 141 -20.75 -3.40 40.47
CA LYS A 141 -19.42 -2.85 40.82
C LYS A 141 -19.00 -3.17 42.24
N VAL A 142 -19.92 -3.13 43.21
CA VAL A 142 -19.60 -3.32 44.64
C VAL A 142 -19.72 -4.77 45.11
N ALA A 143 -20.45 -5.62 44.37
CA ALA A 143 -20.65 -7.02 44.74
C ALA A 143 -19.32 -7.78 44.85
N THR A 144 -19.14 -8.53 45.94
CA THR A 144 -17.91 -9.29 46.23
C THR A 144 -18.03 -10.79 45.91
N ALA A 145 -19.25 -11.30 45.80
CA ALA A 145 -19.54 -12.69 45.44
C ALA A 145 -20.89 -12.76 44.73
N PHE A 146 -21.14 -13.89 44.06
CA PHE A 146 -22.43 -14.31 43.51
C PHE A 146 -22.60 -15.79 43.82
N ASN A 147 -23.81 -16.19 44.19
CA ASN A 147 -24.21 -17.59 44.08
C ASN A 147 -24.76 -17.87 42.67
N GLN A 148 -25.06 -19.14 42.37
CA GLN A 148 -25.50 -19.55 41.03
C GLN A 148 -26.80 -18.85 40.61
N ALA A 149 -27.80 -18.77 41.50
CA ALA A 149 -29.10 -18.18 41.19
C ALA A 149 -28.99 -16.68 40.89
N GLU A 150 -28.19 -15.96 41.66
CA GLU A 150 -27.90 -14.54 41.43
C GLU A 150 -27.19 -14.32 40.09
N PHE A 151 -26.17 -15.15 39.78
CA PHE A 151 -25.42 -15.05 38.53
C PHE A 151 -26.32 -15.33 37.32
N VAL A 152 -27.13 -16.39 37.37
CA VAL A 152 -28.13 -16.69 36.35
C VAL A 152 -29.10 -15.53 36.15
N GLY A 153 -29.58 -14.92 37.23
CA GLY A 153 -30.45 -13.74 37.15
C GLY A 153 -29.79 -12.58 36.38
N VAL A 154 -28.53 -12.28 36.69
CA VAL A 154 -27.75 -11.25 35.98
C VAL A 154 -27.53 -11.61 34.51
N LEU A 155 -27.20 -12.87 34.20
CA LEU A 155 -27.01 -13.32 32.81
C LEU A 155 -28.31 -13.22 32.00
N ARG A 156 -29.46 -13.62 32.56
CA ARG A 156 -30.76 -13.47 31.89
C ARG A 156 -31.10 -12.02 31.62
N TRP A 157 -30.78 -11.11 32.55
CA TRP A 157 -30.90 -9.67 32.30
C TRP A 157 -29.96 -9.21 31.18
N MET A 158 -28.69 -9.64 31.18
CA MET A 158 -27.73 -9.32 30.13
C MET A 158 -28.19 -9.79 28.73
N MET A 159 -28.81 -10.96 28.63
CA MET A 159 -29.38 -11.47 27.37
C MET A 159 -30.48 -10.55 26.81
N SER A 160 -31.20 -9.82 27.66
CA SER A 160 -32.21 -8.83 27.24
C SER A 160 -31.61 -7.51 26.73
N LEU A 161 -30.31 -7.28 26.89
CA LEU A 161 -29.65 -6.07 26.43
C LEU A 161 -29.35 -6.11 24.92
N HIS A 162 -29.47 -4.95 24.29
CA HIS A 162 -29.07 -4.71 22.90
C HIS A 162 -27.94 -3.68 22.87
N PRO A 163 -26.66 -4.11 22.93
CA PRO A 163 -25.51 -3.22 23.01
C PRO A 163 -25.44 -2.19 21.87
N SER A 164 -25.81 -2.60 20.65
CA SER A 164 -25.84 -1.73 19.48
C SER A 164 -26.98 -0.72 19.45
N ALA A 165 -27.99 -0.87 20.32
CA ALA A 165 -29.15 0.02 20.34
C ALA A 165 -28.89 1.31 21.15
N SER A 166 -28.06 1.24 22.20
CA SER A 166 -27.68 2.43 22.98
C SER A 166 -26.41 2.23 23.80
N ASN A 167 -25.65 3.32 23.98
CA ASN A 167 -24.45 3.33 24.82
C ASN A 167 -24.75 2.93 26.28
N ASP A 168 -25.94 3.27 26.80
CA ASP A 168 -26.38 2.86 28.14
C ASP A 168 -26.47 1.31 28.29
N GLN A 169 -26.99 0.63 27.26
CA GLN A 169 -27.07 -0.83 27.25
C GLN A 169 -25.69 -1.46 27.06
N LEU A 170 -24.83 -0.88 26.23
CA LEU A 170 -23.44 -1.30 26.07
C LEU A 170 -22.69 -1.22 27.41
N LYS A 171 -22.77 -0.09 28.12
CA LYS A 171 -22.16 0.10 29.45
C LYS A 171 -22.70 -0.88 30.48
N SER A 172 -24.00 -1.15 30.43
CA SER A 172 -24.64 -2.14 31.29
C SER A 172 -24.09 -3.54 31.03
N GLY A 173 -23.92 -3.92 29.76
CA GLY A 173 -23.32 -5.20 29.37
C GLY A 173 -21.84 -5.31 29.79
N LEU A 174 -21.05 -4.25 29.58
CA LEU A 174 -19.65 -4.20 30.02
C LEU A 174 -19.51 -4.35 31.53
N ALA A 175 -20.38 -3.70 32.31
CA ALA A 175 -20.38 -3.85 33.78
C ALA A 175 -20.62 -5.31 34.21
N VAL A 176 -21.46 -6.06 33.48
CA VAL A 176 -21.63 -7.51 33.73
C VAL A 176 -20.32 -8.26 33.45
N LEU A 177 -19.66 -8.00 32.31
CA LEU A 177 -18.41 -8.67 31.95
C LEU A 177 -17.26 -8.35 32.91
N GLU A 178 -17.14 -7.08 33.33
CA GLU A 178 -16.19 -6.64 34.35
C GLU A 178 -16.41 -7.39 35.66
N THR A 179 -17.66 -7.54 36.10
CA THR A 179 -18.00 -8.31 37.30
C THR A 179 -17.71 -9.80 37.15
N VAL A 180 -18.02 -10.38 35.99
CA VAL A 180 -17.68 -11.78 35.66
C VAL A 180 -16.19 -12.01 35.80
N SER A 181 -15.37 -11.18 35.15
CA SER A 181 -13.91 -11.29 35.20
C SER A 181 -13.36 -11.07 36.61
N ARG A 182 -13.73 -9.95 37.26
CA ARG A 182 -13.27 -9.57 38.60
C ARG A 182 -13.53 -10.65 39.66
N LEU A 183 -14.71 -11.29 39.60
CA LEU A 183 -15.12 -12.32 40.55
C LEU A 183 -14.84 -13.75 40.09
N LYS A 184 -14.25 -13.91 38.89
CA LYS A 184 -13.98 -15.17 38.20
C LYS A 184 -15.21 -16.07 38.10
N LEU A 185 -16.36 -15.48 37.76
CA LEU A 185 -17.64 -16.21 37.70
C LEU A 185 -17.65 -17.27 36.60
N GLN A 186 -16.90 -17.05 35.52
CA GLN A 186 -16.71 -18.03 34.45
C GLN A 186 -16.00 -19.30 34.89
N GLU A 187 -15.14 -19.22 35.91
CA GLU A 187 -14.46 -20.39 36.48
C GLU A 187 -15.35 -21.10 37.50
N LYS A 188 -16.15 -20.34 38.27
CA LYS A 188 -17.08 -20.88 39.28
C LYS A 188 -18.33 -21.53 38.68
N PHE A 189 -18.83 -20.96 37.59
CA PHE A 189 -20.07 -21.35 36.91
C PHE A 189 -19.83 -21.55 35.41
N PRO A 190 -18.99 -22.54 35.02
CA PRO A 190 -18.53 -22.71 33.64
C PRO A 190 -19.66 -23.11 32.68
N HIS A 191 -20.66 -23.84 33.18
CA HIS A 191 -21.81 -24.25 32.36
C HIS A 191 -22.61 -23.02 31.90
N GLU A 192 -23.02 -22.17 32.83
CA GLU A 192 -23.76 -20.94 32.54
C GLU A 192 -22.96 -19.98 31.66
N ALA A 193 -21.66 -19.82 31.96
CA ALA A 193 -20.74 -19.02 31.16
C ALA A 193 -20.66 -19.48 29.70
N SER A 194 -20.59 -20.80 29.47
CA SER A 194 -20.52 -21.36 28.12
C SER A 194 -21.77 -21.05 27.29
N LEU A 195 -22.95 -21.01 27.92
CA LEU A 195 -24.22 -20.73 27.25
C LEU A 195 -24.30 -19.28 26.74
N VAL A 196 -23.65 -18.32 27.42
CA VAL A 196 -23.73 -16.89 27.11
C VAL A 196 -22.49 -16.33 26.43
N LYS A 197 -21.49 -17.16 26.12
CA LYS A 197 -20.20 -16.71 25.55
C LYS A 197 -20.37 -15.91 24.25
N SER A 198 -21.33 -16.30 23.41
CA SER A 198 -21.66 -15.56 22.17
C SER A 198 -22.17 -14.14 22.46
N LYS A 199 -22.94 -13.95 23.54
CA LYS A 199 -23.42 -12.63 23.96
C LYS A 199 -22.29 -11.76 24.53
N TRP A 200 -21.34 -12.36 25.25
CA TRP A 200 -20.13 -11.66 25.70
C TRP A 200 -19.34 -11.11 24.52
N ASP A 201 -19.18 -11.92 23.47
CA ASP A 201 -18.48 -11.56 22.24
C ASP A 201 -19.20 -10.43 21.49
N GLU A 202 -20.54 -10.45 21.42
CA GLU A 202 -21.36 -9.36 20.87
C GLU A 202 -21.15 -8.03 21.61
N ILE A 203 -21.17 -8.06 22.96
CA ILE A 203 -20.97 -6.86 23.80
C ILE A 203 -19.57 -6.28 23.58
N LEU A 204 -18.53 -7.12 23.59
CA LEU A 204 -17.16 -6.68 23.41
C LEU A 204 -16.89 -6.20 21.98
N LEU A 205 -17.48 -6.83 20.97
CA LEU A 205 -17.43 -6.36 19.58
C LEU A 205 -18.01 -4.95 19.47
N GLU A 206 -19.20 -4.69 20.03
CA GLU A 206 -19.80 -3.36 19.98
C GLU A 206 -18.97 -2.34 20.78
N ALA A 207 -18.37 -2.75 21.90
CA ALA A 207 -17.43 -1.91 22.64
C ALA A 207 -16.23 -1.50 21.77
N PHE A 208 -15.62 -2.43 21.05
CA PHE A 208 -14.54 -2.13 20.11
C PHE A 208 -15.01 -1.21 18.97
N LEU A 209 -16.15 -1.52 18.34
CA LEU A 209 -16.70 -0.70 17.24
C LEU A 209 -17.02 0.74 17.68
N SER A 210 -17.40 0.94 18.94
CA SER A 210 -17.67 2.27 19.49
C SER A 210 -16.41 3.16 19.55
N VAL A 211 -15.25 2.58 19.88
CA VAL A 211 -13.98 3.32 19.97
C VAL A 211 -13.19 3.33 18.65
N ALA A 212 -13.36 2.32 17.80
CA ALA A 212 -12.68 2.25 16.50
C ALA A 212 -13.07 3.45 15.61
N LYS A 213 -14.29 3.99 15.78
CA LYS A 213 -14.73 5.24 15.15
C LYS A 213 -13.89 6.46 15.54
N ALA A 214 -13.23 6.42 16.69
CA ALA A 214 -12.31 7.46 17.16
C ALA A 214 -10.84 7.18 16.77
N GLY A 215 -10.57 6.16 15.95
CA GLY A 215 -9.23 5.84 15.44
C GLY A 215 -8.38 4.95 16.36
N PHE A 216 -8.93 4.43 17.46
CA PHE A 216 -8.20 3.50 18.31
C PHE A 216 -8.04 2.13 17.64
N GLY A 217 -6.80 1.67 17.51
CA GLY A 217 -6.46 0.36 16.93
C GLY A 217 -6.69 -0.81 17.89
N PRO A 218 -6.61 -2.07 17.40
CA PRO A 218 -6.83 -3.29 18.18
C PRO A 218 -5.97 -3.40 19.44
N ALA A 219 -4.67 -3.13 19.33
CA ALA A 219 -3.74 -3.23 20.46
C ALA A 219 -4.08 -2.26 21.60
N HIS A 220 -4.41 -1.02 21.27
CA HIS A 220 -4.83 -0.04 22.27
C HIS A 220 -6.10 -0.48 23.00
N TRP A 221 -7.13 -0.91 22.25
CA TRP A 221 -8.38 -1.33 22.86
C TRP A 221 -8.23 -2.58 23.75
N LEU A 222 -7.45 -3.57 23.31
CA LEU A 222 -7.16 -4.79 24.08
C LEU A 222 -6.41 -4.48 25.38
N ASN A 223 -5.50 -3.51 25.37
CA ASN A 223 -4.81 -3.06 26.59
C ASN A 223 -5.75 -2.33 27.54
N SER A 224 -6.65 -1.47 27.04
CA SER A 224 -7.64 -0.78 27.88
C SER A 224 -8.71 -1.71 28.48
N HIS A 225 -8.91 -2.89 27.91
CA HIS A 225 -9.91 -3.87 28.34
C HIS A 225 -9.28 -5.21 28.71
N SER A 226 -8.04 -5.17 29.26
CA SER A 226 -7.20 -6.35 29.56
C SER A 226 -7.92 -7.42 30.38
N ASP A 227 -8.88 -7.00 31.20
CA ASP A 227 -9.55 -7.86 32.15
C ASP A 227 -10.73 -8.61 31.53
N VAL A 228 -11.35 -8.09 30.46
CA VAL A 228 -12.62 -8.63 29.93
C VAL A 228 -12.47 -9.35 28.60
N TRP A 229 -11.54 -8.95 27.72
CA TRP A 229 -11.33 -9.66 26.46
C TRP A 229 -10.92 -11.14 26.63
N PRO A 230 -10.19 -11.56 27.70
CA PRO A 230 -9.87 -12.98 27.94
C PRO A 230 -11.08 -13.90 28.07
N LEU A 231 -12.27 -13.35 28.33
CA LEU A 231 -13.51 -14.13 28.40
C LEU A 231 -13.92 -14.72 27.04
N VAL A 232 -13.49 -14.11 25.93
CA VAL A 232 -13.91 -14.51 24.58
C VAL A 232 -12.75 -14.90 23.66
N LEU A 233 -11.57 -14.29 23.81
CA LEU A 233 -10.40 -14.59 22.95
C LEU A 233 -9.39 -15.52 23.66
N PRO A 234 -8.67 -16.35 22.88
CA PRO A 234 -7.64 -17.23 23.44
C PRO A 234 -6.40 -16.44 23.88
N VAL A 235 -6.15 -16.40 25.20
CA VAL A 235 -5.21 -15.48 25.85
C VAL A 235 -3.78 -15.60 25.32
N SER A 236 -3.25 -16.82 25.21
CA SER A 236 -1.87 -17.06 24.77
C SER A 236 -1.64 -16.52 23.36
N GLN A 237 -2.53 -16.85 22.42
CA GLN A 237 -2.40 -16.49 21.00
C GLN A 237 -2.58 -14.97 20.83
N THR A 238 -3.60 -14.37 21.48
CA THR A 238 -3.80 -12.92 21.43
C THR A 238 -2.58 -12.16 21.96
N ARG A 239 -1.95 -12.63 23.04
CA ARG A 239 -0.73 -12.00 23.58
C ARG A 239 0.44 -12.11 22.62
N THR A 240 0.63 -13.26 21.95
CA THR A 240 1.65 -13.41 20.90
C THR A 240 1.44 -12.43 19.75
N LEU A 241 0.19 -12.19 19.34
CA LEU A 241 -0.12 -11.18 18.31
C LEU A 241 0.18 -9.75 18.78
N LEU A 242 -0.03 -9.44 20.07
CA LEU A 242 0.26 -8.13 20.66
C LEU A 242 1.75 -7.88 20.89
N SER A 243 2.57 -8.93 20.97
CA SER A 243 4.02 -8.82 21.11
C SER A 243 4.78 -8.72 19.77
N LEU A 244 4.09 -8.83 18.64
CA LEU A 244 4.69 -8.72 17.30
C LEU A 244 5.27 -7.31 17.11
N GLY A 245 6.54 -7.21 16.72
CA GLY A 245 7.18 -5.92 16.43
C GLY A 245 6.60 -5.24 15.19
N GLU A 246 6.78 -3.92 15.05
CA GLU A 246 6.29 -3.17 13.87
C GLU A 246 6.90 -3.68 12.55
N ASP A 247 8.12 -4.21 12.59
CA ASP A 247 8.87 -4.72 11.43
C ASP A 247 8.69 -6.22 11.18
N GLU A 248 8.01 -6.96 12.07
CA GLU A 248 7.84 -8.40 11.93
C GLU A 248 6.64 -8.75 11.02
N SER A 249 6.81 -9.72 10.13
CA SER A 249 5.73 -10.19 9.25
C SER A 249 4.68 -10.99 10.04
N TRP A 250 3.40 -10.77 9.73
CA TRP A 250 2.28 -11.54 10.27
C TRP A 250 2.34 -13.03 9.92
N ASN A 251 3.10 -13.42 8.89
CA ASN A 251 3.28 -14.84 8.55
C ASN A 251 3.95 -15.63 9.67
N SER A 252 4.80 -15.00 10.49
CA SER A 252 5.47 -15.67 11.61
C SER A 252 4.48 -16.12 12.71
N VAL A 253 3.31 -15.47 12.78
CA VAL A 253 2.25 -15.72 13.76
C VAL A 253 0.92 -16.14 13.10
N ALA A 254 0.99 -16.68 11.87
CA ALA A 254 -0.21 -17.03 11.08
C ALA A 254 -1.12 -18.06 11.79
N LYS A 255 -0.54 -18.98 12.57
CA LYS A 255 -1.29 -20.00 13.32
C LYS A 255 -2.09 -19.38 14.47
N GLU A 256 -1.45 -18.51 15.25
CA GLU A 256 -2.05 -17.77 16.35
C GLU A 256 -3.13 -16.83 15.83
N LEU A 257 -2.86 -16.15 14.72
CA LEU A 257 -3.79 -15.26 14.04
C LEU A 257 -5.06 -15.98 13.60
N ARG A 258 -4.92 -17.16 12.99
CA ARG A 258 -6.06 -18.01 12.62
C ARG A 258 -6.85 -18.47 13.85
N ALA A 259 -6.17 -18.90 14.91
CA ALA A 259 -6.82 -19.33 16.15
C ALA A 259 -7.67 -18.20 16.77
N VAL A 260 -7.14 -16.96 16.81
CA VAL A 260 -7.86 -15.80 17.33
C VAL A 260 -9.04 -15.42 16.44
N THR A 261 -8.83 -15.31 15.12
CA THR A 261 -9.87 -14.90 14.17
C THR A 261 -11.03 -15.92 14.05
N GLN A 262 -10.76 -17.22 14.25
CA GLN A 262 -11.80 -18.27 14.24
C GLN A 262 -12.49 -18.44 15.60
N SER A 263 -11.90 -17.95 16.69
CA SER A 263 -12.45 -18.16 18.04
C SER A 263 -13.71 -17.35 18.34
N SER A 264 -13.86 -16.15 17.76
CA SER A 264 -14.94 -15.22 18.08
C SER A 264 -15.13 -14.13 16.99
N MET A 265 -16.29 -13.49 16.97
CA MET A 265 -16.59 -12.33 16.11
C MET A 265 -15.72 -11.13 16.45
N LEU A 266 -15.44 -10.88 17.73
CA LEU A 266 -14.48 -9.88 18.16
C LEU A 266 -13.09 -10.19 17.59
N GLY A 267 -12.61 -11.42 17.74
CA GLY A 267 -11.30 -11.86 17.24
C GLY A 267 -11.19 -11.67 15.73
N LYS A 268 -12.23 -12.10 14.99
CA LYS A 268 -12.37 -11.83 13.56
C LYS A 268 -12.28 -10.34 13.30
N ARG A 269 -13.11 -9.50 13.93
CA ARG A 269 -13.13 -8.05 13.66
C ARG A 269 -11.80 -7.36 13.97
N LEU A 270 -11.14 -7.72 15.05
CA LEU A 270 -9.87 -7.13 15.48
C LEU A 270 -8.74 -7.47 14.50
N PHE A 271 -8.69 -8.71 13.99
CA PHE A 271 -7.51 -9.23 13.31
C PHE A 271 -7.75 -9.70 11.86
N THR A 272 -8.94 -9.50 11.28
CA THR A 272 -9.21 -9.87 9.86
C THR A 272 -8.24 -9.15 8.92
N PHE A 273 -7.89 -7.88 9.16
CA PHE A 273 -6.97 -7.16 8.28
C PHE A 273 -5.59 -7.84 8.19
N ALA A 274 -5.07 -8.31 9.33
CA ALA A 274 -3.80 -9.03 9.40
C ALA A 274 -3.93 -10.42 8.76
N ALA A 275 -5.05 -11.12 8.99
CA ALA A 275 -5.30 -12.42 8.38
C ALA A 275 -5.37 -12.32 6.86
N LEU A 276 -6.02 -11.28 6.32
CA LEU A 276 -6.05 -11.02 4.88
C LEU A 276 -4.65 -10.74 4.34
N LYS A 277 -3.81 -9.97 5.05
CA LYS A 277 -2.42 -9.72 4.64
C LYS A 277 -1.58 -11.00 4.54
N VAL A 278 -1.72 -11.92 5.50
CA VAL A 278 -1.08 -13.26 5.45
C VAL A 278 -1.55 -14.05 4.22
N VAL A 279 -2.85 -14.02 3.93
CA VAL A 279 -3.40 -14.69 2.74
C VAL A 279 -2.91 -14.02 1.45
N GLU A 280 -2.83 -12.68 1.40
CA GLU A 280 -2.30 -11.93 0.26
C GLU A 280 -0.83 -12.28 -0.03
N GLU A 281 0.02 -12.33 1.01
CA GLU A 281 1.42 -12.75 0.89
C GLU A 281 1.53 -14.21 0.40
N SER A 282 0.73 -15.12 0.96
CA SER A 282 0.71 -16.53 0.54
C SER A 282 0.24 -16.71 -0.92
N VAL A 283 -0.76 -15.93 -1.34
CA VAL A 283 -1.23 -15.90 -2.74
C VAL A 283 -0.14 -15.36 -3.65
N GLN A 284 0.54 -14.27 -3.24
CA GLN A 284 1.63 -13.68 -4.01
C GLN A 284 2.79 -14.67 -4.18
N ASP A 285 3.20 -15.37 -3.12
CA ASP A 285 4.25 -16.38 -3.16
C ASP A 285 3.91 -17.54 -4.11
N ALA A 286 2.67 -18.03 -4.07
CA ALA A 286 2.20 -19.10 -4.97
C ALA A 286 2.18 -18.64 -6.45
N ILE A 287 1.77 -17.39 -6.70
CA ILE A 287 1.79 -16.79 -8.03
C ILE A 287 3.23 -16.59 -8.53
N GLU A 288 4.14 -16.13 -7.67
CA GLU A 288 5.55 -15.97 -8.02
C GLU A 288 6.22 -17.31 -8.31
N ALA A 289 5.89 -18.37 -7.57
CA ALA A 289 6.31 -19.73 -7.89
C ALA A 289 5.81 -20.16 -9.28
N SER A 290 4.52 -19.93 -9.58
CA SER A 290 3.94 -20.23 -10.90
C SER A 290 4.62 -19.44 -12.04
N CYS A 291 4.97 -18.17 -11.81
CA CYS A 291 5.73 -17.36 -12.75
C CYS A 291 7.16 -17.89 -12.97
N LYS A 292 7.83 -18.34 -11.90
CA LYS A 292 9.17 -18.97 -12.00
C LYS A 292 9.11 -20.27 -12.78
N ASP A 293 8.10 -21.11 -12.52
CA ASP A 293 7.89 -22.37 -13.24
C ASP A 293 7.63 -22.12 -14.74
N LEU A 294 6.84 -21.11 -15.09
CA LEU A 294 6.62 -20.70 -16.47
C LEU A 294 7.93 -20.27 -17.15
N LEU A 295 8.73 -19.44 -16.48
CA LEU A 295 9.99 -18.90 -17.02
C LEU A 295 11.13 -19.93 -17.05
N ALA A 296 11.02 -21.02 -16.29
CA ALA A 296 11.96 -22.13 -16.31
C ALA A 296 11.79 -23.06 -17.53
N LEU A 297 10.68 -22.95 -18.26
CA LEU A 297 10.46 -23.72 -19.49
C LEU A 297 11.43 -23.28 -20.60
N SER A 298 11.86 -24.22 -21.44
CA SER A 298 12.69 -23.89 -22.60
C SER A 298 11.92 -23.18 -23.71
N ALA A 299 10.64 -23.54 -23.88
CA ALA A 299 9.71 -22.92 -24.81
C ALA A 299 8.33 -22.74 -24.17
N ILE A 300 7.72 -21.57 -24.36
CA ILE A 300 6.41 -21.22 -23.81
C ILE A 300 5.39 -21.22 -24.95
N SER A 301 4.60 -22.28 -25.02
CA SER A 301 3.44 -22.43 -25.92
C SER A 301 2.12 -22.12 -25.21
N PRO A 302 0.99 -21.92 -25.93
CA PRO A 302 -0.32 -21.73 -25.30
C PRO A 302 -0.70 -22.88 -24.36
N ASP A 303 -0.43 -24.12 -24.74
CA ASP A 303 -0.68 -25.31 -23.92
C ASP A 303 0.17 -25.31 -22.65
N ALA A 304 1.44 -24.92 -22.74
CA ALA A 304 2.32 -24.85 -21.59
C ALA A 304 1.86 -23.77 -20.60
N LEU A 305 1.49 -22.59 -21.11
CA LEU A 305 0.90 -21.52 -20.30
C LEU A 305 -0.39 -21.98 -19.61
N GLN A 306 -1.29 -22.65 -20.34
CA GLN A 306 -2.54 -23.15 -19.79
C GLN A 306 -2.30 -24.23 -18.72
N LYS A 307 -1.30 -25.11 -18.90
CA LYS A 307 -0.92 -26.11 -17.89
C LYS A 307 -0.43 -25.45 -16.60
N VAL A 308 0.48 -24.48 -16.70
CA VAL A 308 0.98 -23.73 -15.54
C VAL A 308 -0.15 -22.97 -14.86
N LYS A 309 -1.05 -22.35 -15.64
CA LYS A 309 -2.23 -21.66 -15.12
C LYS A 309 -3.15 -22.59 -14.35
N THR A 310 -3.47 -23.77 -14.89
CA THR A 310 -4.31 -24.76 -14.19
C THR A 310 -3.66 -25.22 -12.89
N ALA A 311 -2.37 -25.56 -12.91
CA ALA A 311 -1.63 -25.97 -11.71
C ALA A 311 -1.58 -24.85 -10.65
N GLY A 312 -1.31 -23.61 -11.06
CA GLY A 312 -1.32 -22.44 -10.17
C GLY A 312 -2.70 -22.18 -9.57
N LEU A 313 -3.79 -22.34 -10.33
CA LEU A 313 -5.15 -22.23 -9.80
C LEU A 313 -5.49 -23.33 -8.79
N GLU A 314 -5.04 -24.57 -9.02
CA GLU A 314 -5.21 -25.66 -8.06
C GLU A 314 -4.45 -25.38 -6.76
N GLN A 315 -3.21 -24.89 -6.86
CA GLN A 315 -2.42 -24.47 -5.70
C GLN A 315 -3.12 -23.34 -4.95
N LEU A 316 -3.62 -22.31 -5.64
CA LEU A 316 -4.33 -21.19 -5.01
C LEU A 316 -5.63 -21.62 -4.33
N LYS A 317 -6.40 -22.55 -4.91
CA LYS A 317 -7.59 -23.14 -4.29
C LYS A 317 -7.28 -23.96 -3.04
N SER A 318 -6.06 -24.47 -2.90
CA SER A 318 -5.63 -25.21 -1.71
C SER A 318 -5.25 -24.30 -0.54
N LEU A 319 -5.09 -22.99 -0.77
CA LEU A 319 -4.77 -22.03 0.28
C LEU A 319 -5.99 -21.79 1.19
N VAL A 320 -5.76 -21.87 2.50
CA VAL A 320 -6.79 -21.61 3.51
C VAL A 320 -7.21 -20.14 3.44
N SER A 321 -8.53 -19.87 3.45
CA SER A 321 -9.09 -18.51 3.48
C SER A 321 -8.82 -17.65 2.23
N VAL A 322 -8.48 -18.25 1.09
CA VAL A 322 -8.35 -17.51 -0.17
C VAL A 322 -9.66 -16.80 -0.56
N ASP A 323 -10.80 -17.39 -0.22
CA ASP A 323 -12.15 -16.84 -0.47
C ASP A 323 -12.50 -15.66 0.44
N ASP A 324 -11.73 -15.41 1.51
CA ASP A 324 -11.92 -14.23 2.38
C ASP A 324 -11.36 -12.94 1.73
N LEU A 325 -10.51 -13.06 0.70
CA LEU A 325 -9.98 -11.90 -0.02
C LEU A 325 -11.10 -11.16 -0.78
N PRO A 326 -11.07 -9.82 -0.81
CA PRO A 326 -12.00 -9.07 -1.63
C PRO A 326 -11.78 -9.37 -3.10
N ASP A 327 -12.86 -9.71 -3.80
CA ASP A 327 -12.89 -9.91 -5.25
C ASP A 327 -12.21 -8.74 -5.97
N ARG A 328 -12.73 -7.53 -5.75
CA ARG A 328 -12.21 -6.30 -6.34
C ARG A 328 -11.12 -5.69 -5.49
N ARG A 329 -9.87 -5.73 -5.97
CA ARG A 329 -8.72 -5.13 -5.28
C ARG A 329 -7.63 -4.68 -6.24
N GLU A 330 -6.71 -3.87 -5.72
CA GLU A 330 -5.47 -3.53 -6.40
C GLU A 330 -4.39 -4.52 -5.98
N VAL A 331 -3.62 -5.00 -6.95
CA VAL A 331 -2.55 -5.98 -6.75
C VAL A 331 -1.28 -5.48 -7.42
N THR A 332 -0.14 -5.76 -6.80
CA THR A 332 1.16 -5.45 -7.37
C THR A 332 1.69 -6.67 -8.11
N VAL A 333 1.93 -6.54 -9.40
CA VAL A 333 2.50 -7.58 -10.25
C VAL A 333 3.90 -7.16 -10.69
N GLN A 334 4.84 -8.10 -10.81
CA GLN A 334 6.18 -7.81 -11.32
C GLN A 334 6.20 -7.86 -12.85
N TYR A 335 6.69 -6.80 -13.48
CA TYR A 335 7.01 -6.73 -14.90
C TYR A 335 8.50 -6.44 -15.06
N ARG A 336 9.31 -7.46 -15.41
CA ARG A 336 10.79 -7.34 -15.51
C ARG A 336 11.46 -6.68 -14.29
N GLY A 337 11.00 -7.04 -13.08
CA GLY A 337 11.47 -6.45 -11.82
C GLY A 337 10.93 -5.05 -11.51
N TRP A 338 9.97 -4.57 -12.30
CA TRP A 338 9.21 -3.36 -12.03
C TRP A 338 7.84 -3.71 -11.42
N PRO A 339 7.50 -3.21 -10.22
CA PRO A 339 6.18 -3.39 -9.66
C PRO A 339 5.17 -2.52 -10.40
N ILE A 340 4.16 -3.15 -11.01
CA ILE A 340 3.00 -2.48 -11.63
C ILE A 340 1.75 -2.75 -10.81
N VAL A 341 0.89 -1.74 -10.65
CA VAL A 341 -0.37 -1.89 -9.91
C VAL A 341 -1.52 -2.14 -10.89
N LEU A 342 -2.23 -3.24 -10.70
CA LEU A 342 -3.35 -3.67 -11.53
C LEU A 342 -4.61 -3.85 -10.69
N LYS A 343 -5.77 -3.68 -11.30
CA LYS A 343 -7.07 -3.96 -10.68
C LYS A 343 -7.54 -5.32 -11.11
N VAL A 344 -7.89 -6.16 -10.15
CA VAL A 344 -8.41 -7.52 -10.37
C VAL A 344 -9.76 -7.66 -9.72
N SER A 345 -10.58 -8.57 -10.25
CA SER A 345 -11.89 -8.95 -9.71
C SER A 345 -11.91 -10.32 -9.05
N CYS A 346 -10.83 -11.10 -9.16
CA CYS A 346 -10.67 -12.35 -8.41
C CYS A 346 -9.20 -12.79 -8.37
N VAL A 347 -8.90 -13.79 -7.54
CA VAL A 347 -7.55 -14.38 -7.42
C VAL A 347 -7.10 -15.07 -8.72
N ALA A 348 -8.02 -15.71 -9.44
CA ALA A 348 -7.71 -16.35 -10.73
C ALA A 348 -7.24 -15.33 -11.78
N GLU A 349 -7.84 -14.15 -11.78
CA GLU A 349 -7.44 -13.05 -12.65
C GLU A 349 -6.07 -12.48 -12.24
N GLN A 350 -5.78 -12.37 -10.93
CA GLN A 350 -4.45 -11.97 -10.45
C GLN A 350 -3.35 -12.92 -10.95
N LEU A 351 -3.56 -14.23 -10.87
CA LEU A 351 -2.63 -15.22 -11.43
C LEU A 351 -2.43 -14.98 -12.93
N ASP A 352 -3.51 -14.76 -13.67
CA ASP A 352 -3.47 -14.55 -15.10
C ASP A 352 -2.68 -13.29 -15.48
N TRP A 353 -2.94 -12.17 -14.80
CA TRP A 353 -2.17 -10.93 -14.97
C TRP A 353 -0.68 -11.12 -14.67
N ALA A 354 -0.35 -11.87 -13.63
CA ALA A 354 1.04 -12.14 -13.25
C ALA A 354 1.77 -13.01 -14.27
N LEU A 355 1.15 -14.10 -14.72
CA LEU A 355 1.72 -14.97 -15.76
C LEU A 355 1.92 -14.22 -17.08
N MET A 356 0.93 -13.42 -17.49
CA MET A 356 1.03 -12.62 -18.71
C MET A 356 2.06 -11.49 -18.59
N SER A 357 2.22 -10.90 -17.41
CA SER A 357 3.28 -9.92 -17.13
C SER A 357 4.68 -10.55 -17.22
N ALA A 358 4.86 -11.72 -16.62
CA ALA A 358 6.12 -12.48 -16.69
C ALA A 358 6.45 -12.87 -18.14
N LEU A 359 5.48 -13.41 -18.88
CA LEU A 359 5.63 -13.80 -20.28
C LEU A 359 6.02 -12.62 -21.18
N ARG A 360 5.29 -11.50 -21.07
CA ARG A 360 5.58 -10.29 -21.85
C ARG A 360 6.95 -9.71 -21.47
N GLY A 361 7.29 -9.74 -20.18
CA GLY A 361 8.59 -9.31 -19.69
C GLY A 361 9.73 -10.14 -20.28
N ALA A 362 9.57 -11.46 -20.36
CA ALA A 362 10.53 -12.35 -21.01
C ALA A 362 10.61 -12.11 -22.53
N ALA A 363 9.47 -11.99 -23.21
CA ALA A 363 9.42 -11.71 -24.64
C ALA A 363 10.07 -10.37 -25.01
N ALA A 364 9.85 -9.33 -24.20
CA ALA A 364 10.49 -8.03 -24.37
C ALA A 364 12.00 -8.14 -24.13
N ALA A 365 12.43 -8.83 -23.07
CA ALA A 365 13.85 -9.04 -22.81
C ALA A 365 14.55 -9.83 -23.94
N ALA A 366 13.82 -10.72 -24.63
CA ALA A 366 14.28 -11.49 -25.79
C ALA A 366 14.17 -10.72 -27.11
N LYS A 367 13.70 -9.45 -27.06
CA LYS A 367 13.43 -8.61 -28.23
C LYS A 367 12.44 -9.23 -29.23
N SER A 368 11.57 -10.13 -28.77
CA SER A 368 10.54 -10.79 -29.59
C SER A 368 9.28 -9.93 -29.75
N ILE A 369 9.14 -8.90 -28.92
CA ILE A 369 8.18 -7.80 -29.05
C ILE A 369 8.92 -6.46 -28.92
N PRO A 370 8.41 -5.37 -29.52
CA PRO A 370 9.00 -4.04 -29.36
C PRO A 370 9.09 -3.64 -27.89
N TRP A 371 10.13 -2.90 -27.53
CA TRP A 371 10.23 -2.30 -26.20
C TRP A 371 9.27 -1.14 -26.05
N LEU A 372 8.72 -1.01 -24.86
CA LEU A 372 8.02 0.20 -24.45
C LEU A 372 9.03 1.33 -24.25
N PRO A 373 8.60 2.60 -24.29
CA PRO A 373 9.48 3.73 -24.04
C PRO A 373 10.23 3.55 -22.70
N ALA A 374 11.55 3.83 -22.72
CA ALA A 374 12.48 3.65 -21.60
C ALA A 374 12.64 2.24 -20.99
N GLU A 375 11.94 1.23 -21.51
CA GLU A 375 11.94 -0.12 -20.96
C GLU A 375 13.35 -0.73 -20.92
N GLU A 376 14.16 -0.50 -21.97
CA GLU A 376 15.54 -0.96 -22.07
C GLU A 376 16.42 -0.47 -20.91
N TRP A 377 16.19 0.75 -20.42
CA TRP A 377 17.04 1.39 -19.42
C TRP A 377 16.66 0.99 -18.00
N LEU A 378 15.36 0.86 -17.75
CA LEU A 378 14.81 0.66 -16.42
C LEU A 378 14.70 -0.80 -16.02
N CYS A 379 14.51 -1.68 -17.00
CA CYS A 379 14.43 -3.10 -16.78
C CYS A 379 15.77 -3.72 -17.19
N PRO A 380 16.51 -4.36 -16.28
CA PRO A 380 17.78 -4.98 -16.62
C PRO A 380 17.57 -5.94 -17.80
N THR A 381 18.40 -5.82 -18.82
CA THR A 381 18.65 -6.91 -19.77
C THR A 381 19.32 -7.99 -18.93
N GLY A 382 18.57 -9.03 -18.54
CA GLY A 382 19.12 -10.10 -17.69
C GLY A 382 20.43 -10.63 -18.25
N ASP A 383 21.28 -11.19 -17.39
CA ASP A 383 22.71 -11.51 -17.60
C ASP A 383 23.01 -12.60 -18.67
N GLY A 384 22.32 -12.58 -19.81
CA GLY A 384 22.44 -13.61 -20.84
C GLY A 384 21.88 -14.97 -20.41
N SER A 385 21.11 -15.04 -19.32
CA SER A 385 20.38 -16.26 -18.98
C SER A 385 19.48 -16.64 -20.16
N LYS A 386 19.51 -17.93 -20.55
CA LYS A 386 18.73 -18.45 -21.67
C LYS A 386 17.26 -18.14 -21.40
N GLN A 387 16.73 -17.13 -22.07
CA GLN A 387 15.32 -16.78 -21.97
C GLN A 387 14.51 -17.82 -22.74
N ALA A 388 13.40 -18.24 -22.14
CA ALA A 388 12.45 -19.16 -22.76
C ALA A 388 11.98 -18.61 -24.12
N ALA A 389 12.00 -19.45 -25.16
CA ALA A 389 11.45 -19.05 -26.46
C ALA A 389 9.92 -19.00 -26.37
N VAL A 390 9.34 -17.80 -26.49
CA VAL A 390 7.87 -17.63 -26.47
C VAL A 390 7.32 -17.84 -27.89
N SER A 391 6.30 -18.67 -28.04
CA SER A 391 5.67 -18.93 -29.34
C SER A 391 5.05 -17.66 -29.95
N ASP A 392 5.16 -17.47 -31.27
CA ASP A 392 4.61 -16.29 -31.97
C ASP A 392 3.09 -16.11 -31.80
N GLU A 393 2.34 -17.19 -31.59
CA GLU A 393 0.89 -17.14 -31.34
C GLU A 393 0.56 -16.29 -30.10
N LEU A 394 1.34 -16.43 -29.02
CA LEU A 394 1.19 -15.65 -27.79
C LEU A 394 1.71 -14.20 -27.95
N LEU A 395 2.52 -13.94 -28.96
CA LEU A 395 3.15 -12.63 -29.18
C LEU A 395 2.40 -11.76 -30.19
N THR A 396 1.51 -12.32 -30.99
CA THR A 396 0.84 -11.60 -32.08
C THR A 396 0.08 -10.36 -31.58
N LYS A 397 -0.75 -10.53 -30.54
CA LYS A 397 -1.53 -9.44 -29.94
C LYS A 397 -0.67 -8.40 -29.20
N PRO A 398 0.24 -8.77 -28.28
CA PRO A 398 1.08 -7.76 -27.61
C PRO A 398 2.02 -7.04 -28.59
N ARG A 399 2.50 -7.71 -29.65
CA ARG A 399 3.28 -7.06 -30.71
C ARG A 399 2.47 -5.96 -31.40
N ALA A 400 1.25 -6.27 -31.84
CA ALA A 400 0.36 -5.30 -32.48
C ALA A 400 0.01 -4.12 -31.55
N VAL A 401 -0.24 -4.38 -30.26
CA VAL A 401 -0.48 -3.31 -29.27
C VAL A 401 0.73 -2.39 -29.15
N ARG A 402 1.93 -2.94 -28.99
CA ARG A 402 3.14 -2.13 -28.82
C ARG A 402 3.51 -1.37 -30.08
N GLU A 403 3.35 -1.96 -31.25
CA GLU A 403 3.53 -1.27 -32.53
C GLU A 403 2.58 -0.07 -32.65
N LEU A 404 1.30 -0.24 -32.28
CA LEU A 404 0.34 0.86 -32.27
C LEU A 404 0.70 1.93 -31.22
N MET A 405 1.12 1.53 -30.02
CA MET A 405 1.58 2.47 -28.98
C MET A 405 2.77 3.30 -29.48
N SER A 406 3.78 2.65 -30.05
CA SER A 406 4.94 3.33 -30.64
C SER A 406 4.55 4.26 -31.78
N ALA A 407 3.65 3.82 -32.68
CA ALA A 407 3.18 4.64 -33.78
C ALA A 407 2.44 5.91 -33.30
N LEU A 408 1.58 5.79 -32.29
CA LEU A 408 0.84 6.92 -31.72
C LEU A 408 1.77 7.90 -30.99
N VAL A 409 2.70 7.39 -30.18
CA VAL A 409 3.68 8.23 -29.47
C VAL A 409 4.57 8.98 -30.46
N ASN A 410 5.03 8.31 -31.52
CA ASN A 410 5.86 8.93 -32.55
C ASN A 410 5.10 9.92 -33.44
N ALA A 411 3.79 9.71 -33.66
CA ALA A 411 2.97 10.60 -34.48
C ALA A 411 2.54 11.88 -33.75
N GLY A 412 2.43 11.85 -32.42
CA GLY A 412 1.96 12.97 -31.61
C GLY A 412 2.96 14.11 -31.42
N ASP A 413 4.21 13.99 -31.90
CA ASP A 413 5.32 14.89 -31.55
C ASP A 413 5.48 15.11 -30.03
N GLU A 414 4.94 14.19 -29.21
CA GLU A 414 4.92 14.30 -27.75
C GLU A 414 6.31 14.01 -27.19
N LYS A 415 7.01 15.05 -26.75
CA LYS A 415 8.39 14.98 -26.23
C LYS A 415 8.47 14.81 -24.72
N THR A 416 7.32 14.82 -24.03
CA THR A 416 7.25 14.73 -22.57
C THR A 416 6.54 13.46 -22.12
N GLY A 417 6.92 12.95 -20.95
CA GLY A 417 6.27 11.79 -20.35
C GLY A 417 4.78 11.96 -20.14
N GLU A 418 4.35 13.16 -19.75
CA GLU A 418 2.93 13.48 -19.54
C GLU A 418 2.14 13.45 -20.86
N GLY A 419 2.71 13.98 -21.94
CA GLY A 419 2.10 13.96 -23.27
C GLY A 419 1.93 12.53 -23.79
N MET A 420 2.94 11.68 -23.57
CA MET A 420 2.86 10.24 -23.88
C MET A 420 1.75 9.55 -23.07
N GLN A 421 1.66 9.80 -21.76
CA GLN A 421 0.62 9.21 -20.92
C GLN A 421 -0.78 9.61 -21.36
N GLU A 422 -1.01 10.90 -21.64
CA GLU A 422 -2.33 11.37 -22.05
C GLU A 422 -2.72 10.80 -23.41
N THR A 423 -1.80 10.78 -24.37
CA THR A 423 -2.02 10.16 -25.70
C THR A 423 -2.43 8.69 -25.58
N LEU A 424 -1.72 7.92 -24.76
CA LEU A 424 -2.01 6.50 -24.59
C LEU A 424 -3.30 6.27 -23.80
N LYS A 425 -3.62 7.13 -22.84
CA LYS A 425 -4.87 7.08 -22.08
C LYS A 425 -6.09 7.35 -22.96
N VAL A 426 -6.01 8.32 -23.89
CA VAL A 426 -7.07 8.60 -24.88
C VAL A 426 -7.35 7.39 -25.77
N HIS A 427 -6.32 6.58 -26.06
CA HIS A 427 -6.44 5.39 -26.89
C HIS A 427 -6.58 4.07 -26.12
N ARG A 428 -6.79 4.13 -24.80
CA ARG A 428 -6.89 2.95 -23.92
C ARG A 428 -7.82 1.86 -24.46
N ASP A 429 -9.03 2.22 -24.87
CA ASP A 429 -10.03 1.25 -25.31
C ASP A 429 -9.62 0.53 -26.60
N LYS A 430 -8.87 1.21 -27.49
CA LYS A 430 -8.32 0.59 -28.70
C LYS A 430 -7.28 -0.48 -28.35
N PHE A 431 -6.41 -0.19 -27.39
CA PHE A 431 -5.41 -1.18 -26.93
C PHE A 431 -6.08 -2.39 -26.29
N LEU A 432 -7.08 -2.17 -25.43
CA LEU A 432 -7.83 -3.25 -24.78
C LEU A 432 -8.66 -4.09 -25.76
N ALA A 433 -9.14 -3.49 -26.85
CA ALA A 433 -9.83 -4.21 -27.91
C ALA A 433 -8.90 -5.12 -28.73
N LEU A 434 -7.63 -4.73 -28.90
CA LEU A 434 -6.61 -5.56 -29.57
C LEU A 434 -6.11 -6.68 -28.65
N ASP A 435 -5.83 -6.35 -27.40
CA ASP A 435 -5.40 -7.29 -26.38
C ASP A 435 -5.95 -6.87 -25.01
N SER A 436 -6.72 -7.76 -24.39
CA SER A 436 -7.23 -7.53 -23.03
C SER A 436 -6.09 -7.29 -22.03
N TYR A 437 -4.90 -7.86 -22.26
CA TYR A 437 -3.74 -7.70 -21.39
C TYR A 437 -2.92 -6.43 -21.66
N ALA A 438 -3.34 -5.55 -22.59
CA ALA A 438 -2.69 -4.26 -22.81
C ALA A 438 -2.67 -3.35 -21.57
N ALA A 439 -3.51 -3.64 -20.57
CA ALA A 439 -3.46 -2.97 -19.27
C ALA A 439 -2.09 -3.13 -18.56
N ILE A 440 -1.33 -4.21 -18.81
CA ILE A 440 0.03 -4.40 -18.28
C ILE A 440 0.96 -3.31 -18.84
N ASP A 441 0.96 -3.13 -20.17
CA ASP A 441 1.81 -2.14 -20.84
C ASP A 441 1.43 -0.73 -20.41
N LEU A 442 0.12 -0.43 -20.34
CA LEU A 442 -0.38 0.85 -19.85
C LEU A 442 -0.02 1.11 -18.39
N ALA A 443 -0.12 0.09 -17.52
CA ALA A 443 0.25 0.23 -16.11
C ALA A 443 1.75 0.46 -15.94
N PHE A 444 2.59 -0.21 -16.75
CA PHE A 444 4.02 0.02 -16.78
C PHE A 444 4.37 1.45 -17.23
N ILE A 445 3.80 1.92 -18.34
CA ILE A 445 4.00 3.29 -18.82
C ILE A 445 3.48 4.32 -17.82
N ASN A 446 2.33 4.09 -17.18
CA ASN A 446 1.79 4.99 -16.16
C ASN A 446 2.67 5.04 -14.91
N GLY A 447 3.21 3.90 -14.48
CA GLY A 447 4.13 3.84 -13.34
C GLY A 447 5.51 4.43 -13.63
N MET A 448 5.86 4.59 -14.90
CA MET A 448 7.17 5.03 -15.34
C MET A 448 7.19 6.47 -15.83
N CYS A 449 6.27 6.84 -16.71
CA CYS A 449 6.27 8.15 -17.33
C CYS A 449 5.81 9.24 -16.36
N GLY A 450 6.14 10.49 -16.68
CA GLY A 450 5.82 11.63 -15.83
C GLY A 450 6.59 11.62 -14.50
N GLU A 451 5.95 12.02 -13.41
CA GLU A 451 6.58 12.10 -12.08
C GLU A 451 6.67 10.75 -11.36
N SER A 452 5.90 9.74 -11.76
CA SER A 452 5.85 8.44 -11.07
C SER A 452 7.16 7.65 -11.16
N GLY A 453 7.87 7.72 -12.30
CA GLY A 453 9.17 7.06 -12.49
C GLY A 453 10.37 7.87 -11.98
N ARG A 454 10.18 9.13 -11.56
CA ARG A 454 11.25 10.08 -11.22
C ARG A 454 12.28 9.49 -10.25
N LYS A 455 11.81 8.99 -9.10
CA LYS A 455 12.69 8.49 -8.03
C LYS A 455 13.62 7.37 -8.53
N LYS A 456 13.11 6.46 -9.36
CA LYS A 456 13.88 5.31 -9.86
C LYS A 456 14.90 5.73 -10.93
N VAL A 457 14.56 6.70 -11.78
CA VAL A 457 15.54 7.29 -12.72
C VAL A 457 16.62 8.07 -11.98
N GLU A 458 16.25 8.86 -10.96
CA GLU A 458 17.18 9.56 -10.09
C GLU A 458 18.14 8.58 -9.38
N ASP A 459 17.62 7.51 -8.80
CA ASP A 459 18.42 6.46 -8.16
C ASP A 459 19.35 5.75 -9.17
N LEU A 460 18.87 5.48 -10.38
CA LEU A 460 19.68 4.91 -11.46
C LEU A 460 20.80 5.86 -11.89
N TYR A 461 20.51 7.15 -11.99
CA TYR A 461 21.48 8.19 -12.34
C TYR A 461 22.56 8.31 -11.26
N LEU A 462 22.17 8.34 -9.98
CA LEU A 462 23.11 8.33 -8.86
C LEU A 462 24.01 7.09 -8.90
N LYS A 463 23.46 5.92 -9.21
CA LYS A 463 24.22 4.66 -9.26
C LYS A 463 25.21 4.60 -10.43
N LYS A 464 24.81 5.05 -11.62
CA LYS A 464 25.60 4.90 -12.87
C LYS A 464 26.52 6.07 -13.17
N SER A 465 26.12 7.29 -12.82
CA SER A 465 26.76 8.51 -13.31
C SER A 465 27.43 9.34 -12.21
N VAL A 466 27.19 9.02 -10.94
CA VAL A 466 27.74 9.77 -9.81
C VAL A 466 28.68 8.87 -9.01
N PRO A 467 29.93 9.29 -8.74
CA PRO A 467 30.85 8.49 -7.94
C PRO A 467 30.40 8.43 -6.48
N SER A 468 30.78 7.35 -5.81
CA SER A 468 30.52 7.13 -4.38
C SER A 468 31.71 6.45 -3.73
N ALA A 469 31.73 6.35 -2.41
CA ALA A 469 32.76 5.63 -1.68
C ALA A 469 32.92 4.16 -2.14
N LYS A 470 31.87 3.55 -2.69
CA LYS A 470 31.89 2.17 -3.21
C LYS A 470 32.22 2.07 -4.69
N ASN A 471 32.13 3.18 -5.44
CA ASN A 471 32.30 3.21 -6.88
C ASN A 471 32.98 4.53 -7.29
N LEU A 472 34.31 4.52 -7.30
CA LEU A 472 35.12 5.68 -7.66
C LEU A 472 35.22 5.74 -9.19
N LEU A 473 34.31 6.51 -9.80
CA LEU A 473 34.28 6.75 -11.24
C LEU A 473 35.22 7.89 -11.63
N SER A 474 35.89 7.76 -12.78
CA SER A 474 36.53 8.88 -13.45
C SER A 474 35.49 9.91 -13.92
N VAL A 475 35.91 11.17 -14.03
CA VAL A 475 35.04 12.26 -14.50
C VAL A 475 34.54 11.99 -15.91
N ASP A 476 35.39 11.48 -16.81
CA ASP A 476 35.02 11.17 -18.19
C ASP A 476 33.96 10.05 -18.27
N ALA A 477 34.13 8.98 -17.50
CA ALA A 477 33.13 7.92 -17.44
C ALA A 477 31.79 8.42 -16.88
N ALA A 478 31.83 9.21 -15.81
CA ALA A 478 30.62 9.82 -15.24
C ALA A 478 29.89 10.73 -16.23
N VAL A 479 30.61 11.59 -16.98
CA VAL A 479 30.04 12.45 -18.01
C VAL A 479 29.47 11.63 -19.17
N ASN A 480 30.17 10.59 -19.62
CA ASN A 480 29.69 9.73 -20.70
C ASN A 480 28.43 8.95 -20.29
N ASN A 481 28.41 8.39 -19.08
CA ASN A 481 27.24 7.72 -18.51
C ASN A 481 26.07 8.69 -18.39
N SER A 482 26.31 9.88 -17.85
CA SER A 482 25.30 10.93 -17.74
C SER A 482 24.77 11.38 -19.10
N ARG A 483 25.64 11.61 -20.09
CA ARG A 483 25.26 11.97 -21.46
C ARG A 483 24.37 10.90 -22.07
N SER A 484 24.75 9.62 -21.94
CA SER A 484 23.96 8.51 -22.47
C SER A 484 22.54 8.47 -21.86
N MET A 485 22.39 8.85 -20.58
CA MET A 485 21.08 8.96 -19.94
C MET A 485 20.30 10.19 -20.42
N VAL A 486 20.96 11.34 -20.59
CA VAL A 486 20.31 12.58 -21.08
C VAL A 486 19.81 12.45 -22.52
N GLU A 487 20.59 11.78 -23.37
CA GLU A 487 20.26 11.55 -24.78
C GLU A 487 19.29 10.37 -24.98
N SER A 488 19.05 9.57 -23.93
CA SER A 488 18.16 8.41 -24.01
C SER A 488 16.69 8.79 -24.14
N SER A 489 15.91 7.90 -24.78
CA SER A 489 14.45 7.98 -24.77
C SER A 489 13.87 7.90 -23.35
N MET A 490 14.62 7.34 -22.38
CA MET A 490 14.19 7.29 -20.97
C MET A 490 13.95 8.68 -20.39
N LEU A 491 14.84 9.65 -20.64
CA LEU A 491 14.65 10.99 -20.08
C LEU A 491 13.45 11.69 -20.71
N GLN A 492 13.24 11.50 -22.02
CA GLN A 492 12.09 12.06 -22.75
C GLN A 492 10.75 11.55 -22.19
N CYS A 493 10.74 10.31 -21.67
CA CYS A 493 9.57 9.71 -21.04
C CYS A 493 9.29 10.22 -19.62
N MET A 494 10.21 10.96 -19.00
CA MET A 494 10.03 11.51 -17.65
C MET A 494 9.29 12.85 -17.67
N GLY A 495 8.78 13.24 -16.50
CA GLY A 495 8.21 14.56 -16.31
C GLY A 495 9.25 15.68 -16.40
N SER A 496 8.82 16.87 -16.80
CA SER A 496 9.72 18.01 -17.09
C SER A 496 10.60 18.41 -15.91
N SER A 497 10.12 18.22 -14.67
CA SER A 497 10.89 18.50 -13.46
C SER A 497 12.09 17.55 -13.30
N CYS A 498 11.88 16.26 -13.56
CA CYS A 498 12.94 15.25 -13.57
C CYS A 498 13.93 15.50 -14.71
N GLN A 499 13.44 15.83 -15.91
CA GLN A 499 14.28 16.20 -17.05
C GLN A 499 15.22 17.37 -16.75
N GLY A 500 14.68 18.43 -16.16
CA GLY A 500 15.46 19.60 -15.73
C GLY A 500 16.50 19.25 -14.67
N SER A 501 16.12 18.43 -13.68
CA SER A 501 17.02 18.00 -12.61
C SER A 501 18.19 17.16 -13.14
N ILE A 502 17.94 16.21 -14.03
CA ILE A 502 19.00 15.38 -14.63
C ILE A 502 19.89 16.21 -15.58
N SER A 503 19.32 17.15 -16.33
CA SER A 503 20.09 18.06 -17.20
C SER A 503 21.00 18.99 -16.38
N ALA A 504 20.53 19.47 -15.23
CA ALA A 504 21.33 20.23 -14.29
C ALA A 504 22.45 19.36 -13.68
N ALA A 505 22.15 18.12 -13.29
CA ALA A 505 23.15 17.17 -12.82
C ALA A 505 24.23 16.87 -13.87
N HIS A 506 23.85 16.69 -15.14
CA HIS A 506 24.78 16.51 -16.26
C HIS A 506 25.68 17.74 -16.45
N SER A 507 25.09 18.94 -16.35
CA SER A 507 25.82 20.21 -16.47
C SER A 507 26.87 20.37 -15.36
N MET A 508 26.56 19.92 -14.13
CA MET A 508 27.54 19.89 -13.03
C MET A 508 28.73 18.97 -13.35
N LEU A 509 28.48 17.77 -13.89
CA LEU A 509 29.56 16.85 -14.28
C LEU A 509 30.41 17.42 -15.43
N CYS A 510 29.78 18.08 -16.41
CA CYS A 510 30.49 18.75 -17.49
C CYS A 510 31.31 19.95 -17.02
N ALA A 511 30.88 20.66 -15.98
CA ALA A 511 31.66 21.73 -15.37
C ALA A 511 32.95 21.17 -14.74
N ILE A 512 32.84 20.08 -13.98
CA ILE A 512 33.98 19.38 -13.38
C ILE A 512 34.95 18.87 -14.46
N GLN A 513 34.44 18.30 -15.55
CA GLN A 513 35.28 17.85 -16.68
C GLN A 513 36.09 18.98 -17.32
N LYS A 514 35.61 20.22 -17.23
CA LYS A 514 36.29 21.42 -17.74
C LYS A 514 37.20 22.08 -16.70
N GLY A 515 37.39 21.48 -15.53
CA GLY A 515 38.15 22.05 -14.43
C GLY A 515 37.44 23.22 -13.73
N LEU A 516 36.10 23.29 -13.84
CA LEU A 516 35.28 24.35 -13.24
C LEU A 516 34.56 23.83 -11.99
N PRO A 517 34.31 24.69 -10.99
CA PRO A 517 33.57 24.28 -9.81
C PRO A 517 32.13 23.92 -10.18
N ALA A 518 31.65 22.81 -9.62
CA ALA A 518 30.22 22.53 -9.61
C ALA A 518 29.52 23.54 -8.68
N CYS A 519 28.37 24.05 -9.11
CA CYS A 519 27.52 24.94 -8.31
C CYS A 519 26.14 24.32 -8.17
N ILE A 520 25.50 24.56 -7.03
CA ILE A 520 24.13 24.14 -6.77
C ILE A 520 23.41 25.22 -5.96
N ASP A 521 22.12 25.43 -6.25
CA ASP A 521 21.25 26.29 -5.47
C ASP A 521 20.93 25.62 -4.10
N PRO A 522 21.03 26.32 -2.96
CA PRO A 522 20.60 25.79 -1.65
C PRO A 522 19.18 25.20 -1.64
N ASP A 523 18.26 25.77 -2.43
CA ASP A 523 16.85 25.37 -2.53
C ASP A 523 16.60 24.28 -3.58
N SER A 524 17.67 23.71 -4.13
CA SER A 524 17.60 22.58 -5.07
C SER A 524 16.99 21.31 -4.46
N THR A 525 16.60 20.41 -5.36
CA THR A 525 16.03 19.10 -5.02
C THR A 525 17.04 18.22 -4.27
N ASP A 526 16.53 17.32 -3.41
CA ASP A 526 17.37 16.36 -2.68
C ASP A 526 18.25 15.52 -3.62
N PHE A 527 17.75 15.21 -4.82
CA PHE A 527 18.52 14.54 -5.86
C PHE A 527 19.76 15.34 -6.28
N LEU A 528 19.61 16.62 -6.63
CA LEU A 528 20.74 17.47 -7.01
C LEU A 528 21.73 17.63 -5.85
N LYS A 529 21.24 17.74 -4.62
CA LYS A 529 22.08 17.77 -3.41
C LYS A 529 22.91 16.48 -3.27
N LYS A 530 22.32 15.32 -3.55
CA LYS A 530 23.04 14.03 -3.59
C LYS A 530 24.06 13.97 -4.71
N VAL A 531 23.72 14.44 -5.92
CA VAL A 531 24.69 14.54 -7.04
C VAL A 531 25.87 15.42 -6.64
N PHE A 532 25.60 16.62 -6.11
CA PHE A 532 26.60 17.58 -5.67
C PHE A 532 27.47 17.07 -4.51
N SER A 533 26.89 16.30 -3.58
CA SER A 533 27.66 15.61 -2.55
C SER A 533 28.56 14.55 -3.19
N GLY A 534 28.03 13.76 -4.12
CA GLY A 534 28.77 12.73 -4.84
C GLY A 534 29.98 13.25 -5.60
N THR A 535 29.94 14.49 -6.14
CA THR A 535 31.09 15.06 -6.85
C THR A 535 32.36 15.18 -6.01
N GLN A 536 32.28 15.10 -4.67
CA GLN A 536 33.45 15.06 -3.81
C GLN A 536 34.37 13.86 -4.09
N TYR A 537 33.79 12.73 -4.53
CA TYR A 537 34.54 11.51 -4.80
C TYR A 537 35.37 11.57 -6.09
N PHE A 538 35.26 12.65 -6.88
CA PHE A 538 36.19 12.90 -7.99
C PHE A 538 37.52 13.51 -7.53
N ALA A 539 37.54 14.17 -6.36
CA ALA A 539 38.79 14.58 -5.73
C ALA A 539 39.42 13.34 -5.11
N VAL A 540 40.36 12.71 -5.82
CA VAL A 540 41.04 11.50 -5.38
C VAL A 540 42.52 11.79 -5.25
N TYR A 541 43.11 11.39 -4.12
CA TYR A 541 44.54 11.42 -3.92
C TYR A 541 45.04 10.04 -3.53
N THR A 542 46.05 9.59 -4.25
CA THR A 542 46.82 8.38 -3.98
C THR A 542 48.28 8.78 -4.04
N GLY A 543 49.14 8.30 -3.13
CA GLY A 543 50.60 8.51 -3.25
C GLY A 543 51.22 7.90 -4.51
N GLY A 544 50.44 7.23 -5.36
CA GLY A 544 50.81 6.70 -6.67
C GLY A 544 49.95 7.22 -7.82
N LYS A 545 50.18 6.67 -9.02
CA LYS A 545 49.42 7.01 -10.23
C LYS A 545 48.02 6.39 -10.17
N LEU A 546 46.98 7.20 -10.39
CA LEU A 546 45.61 6.72 -10.54
C LEU A 546 45.49 5.85 -11.80
N VAL A 547 44.97 4.63 -11.64
CA VAL A 547 44.69 3.71 -12.74
C VAL A 547 43.20 3.41 -12.74
N TYR A 548 42.52 3.75 -13.83
CA TYR A 548 41.13 3.41 -14.06
C TYR A 548 41.06 2.24 -15.03
N ASP A 549 40.10 1.34 -14.84
CA ASP A 549 39.80 0.28 -15.79
C ASP A 549 39.09 0.82 -17.04
N ASP A 550 38.80 -0.05 -18.00
CA ASP A 550 38.13 0.32 -19.27
C ASP A 550 36.71 0.88 -19.06
N SER A 551 36.08 0.59 -17.92
CA SER A 551 34.79 1.15 -17.52
C SER A 551 34.92 2.51 -16.82
N GLY A 552 36.15 2.95 -16.58
CA GLY A 552 36.47 4.18 -15.89
C GLY A 552 36.30 4.10 -14.37
N VAL A 553 36.28 2.90 -13.79
CA VAL A 553 36.28 2.67 -12.34
C VAL A 553 37.72 2.60 -11.84
N LEU A 554 38.02 3.25 -10.73
CA LEU A 554 39.37 3.27 -10.15
C LEU A 554 39.76 1.88 -9.67
N SER A 555 40.85 1.34 -10.22
CA SER A 555 41.45 0.11 -9.73
C SER A 555 42.24 0.39 -8.46
N THR A 556 41.81 -0.19 -7.35
CA THR A 556 42.56 -0.15 -6.08
C THR A 556 43.60 -1.27 -5.97
N ALA A 557 43.61 -2.20 -6.93
CA ALA A 557 44.58 -3.28 -6.97
C ALA A 557 45.99 -2.72 -7.17
N GLY A 558 46.86 -2.94 -6.18
CA GLY A 558 48.26 -2.51 -6.21
C GLY A 558 48.55 -1.17 -5.52
N LEU A 559 47.57 -0.52 -4.90
CA LEU A 559 47.82 0.66 -4.07
C LEU A 559 48.29 0.23 -2.67
N THR A 560 49.47 0.71 -2.26
CA THR A 560 50.03 0.48 -0.91
C THR A 560 49.51 1.46 0.12
N GLU A 561 48.95 2.59 -0.32
CA GLU A 561 48.41 3.64 0.52
C GLU A 561 46.88 3.73 0.40
N PRO A 562 46.19 4.18 1.47
CA PRO A 562 44.76 4.39 1.43
C PRO A 562 44.39 5.46 0.40
N VAL A 563 43.33 5.20 -0.37
CA VAL A 563 42.76 6.18 -1.29
C VAL A 563 42.07 7.27 -0.48
N LEU A 564 42.59 8.49 -0.52
CA LEU A 564 41.92 9.65 0.07
C LEU A 564 40.93 10.21 -0.95
N THR A 565 39.78 10.68 -0.46
CA THR A 565 38.74 11.29 -1.31
C THR A 565 38.23 12.60 -0.75
N GLY A 566 37.56 13.41 -1.57
CA GLY A 566 36.89 14.63 -1.12
C GLY A 566 37.84 15.64 -0.49
N GLN A 567 37.47 16.13 0.69
CA GLN A 567 38.25 17.14 1.41
C GLN A 567 39.64 16.62 1.79
N ASP A 568 39.76 15.39 2.26
CA ASP A 568 41.04 14.82 2.68
C ASP A 568 42.02 14.71 1.51
N ALA A 569 41.52 14.35 0.32
CA ALA A 569 42.32 14.34 -0.90
C ALA A 569 42.82 15.74 -1.28
N VAL A 570 41.95 16.75 -1.24
CA VAL A 570 42.34 18.13 -1.55
C VAL A 570 43.33 18.68 -0.54
N GLN A 571 43.18 18.34 0.75
CA GLN A 571 44.11 18.78 1.79
C GLN A 571 45.47 18.07 1.70
N ALA A 572 45.50 16.79 1.33
CA ALA A 572 46.75 16.08 1.04
C ALA A 572 47.46 16.68 -0.17
N LEU A 573 46.73 16.90 -1.28
CA LEU A 573 47.24 17.61 -2.46
C LEU A 573 47.75 19.01 -2.11
N TRP A 574 47.05 19.73 -1.24
CA TRP A 574 47.44 21.06 -0.80
C TRP A 574 48.77 21.03 -0.07
N LYS A 575 49.01 20.07 0.82
CA LYS A 575 50.31 19.91 1.51
C LYS A 575 51.46 19.67 0.53
N ASP A 576 51.21 18.93 -0.55
CA ASP A 576 52.22 18.66 -1.58
C ASP A 576 52.53 19.88 -2.44
N VAL A 577 51.60 20.84 -2.54
CA VAL A 577 51.72 22.04 -3.37
C VAL A 577 52.17 23.24 -2.54
N ALA A 578 51.73 23.33 -1.28
CA ALA A 578 52.08 24.38 -0.34
C ALA A 578 53.58 24.33 -0.03
N GLY A 579 54.32 25.34 -0.50
CA GLY A 579 55.77 25.45 -0.33
C GLY A 579 56.59 25.15 -1.58
N LYS A 580 55.98 24.64 -2.66
CA LYS A 580 56.64 24.56 -3.97
C LYS A 580 56.66 25.93 -4.65
N SER A 581 57.74 26.24 -5.36
CA SER A 581 57.82 27.47 -6.13
C SER A 581 56.90 27.41 -7.35
N ALA A 582 56.39 28.55 -7.82
CA ALA A 582 55.55 28.62 -9.03
C ALA A 582 56.23 28.02 -10.29
N LYS A 583 57.56 27.86 -10.29
CA LYS A 583 58.30 27.23 -11.40
C LYS A 583 58.16 25.71 -11.44
N ASP A 584 57.90 25.09 -10.29
CA ASP A 584 57.82 23.63 -10.12
C ASP A 584 56.38 23.12 -10.24
N LEU A 585 55.42 24.04 -10.34
CA LEU A 585 54.00 23.74 -10.42
C LEU A 585 53.52 23.79 -11.87
N THR A 586 52.65 22.85 -12.22
CA THR A 586 51.93 22.83 -13.50
C THR A 586 50.47 23.18 -13.27
N LEU A 587 49.80 23.70 -14.31
CA LEU A 587 48.36 23.98 -14.22
C LEU A 587 47.53 22.73 -13.86
N ALA A 588 47.96 21.54 -14.31
CA ALA A 588 47.31 20.28 -13.97
C ALA A 588 47.37 19.95 -12.47
N LEU A 589 48.46 20.33 -11.78
CA LEU A 589 48.55 20.16 -10.33
C LEU A 589 47.66 21.13 -9.55
N LEU A 590 47.28 22.26 -10.17
CA LEU A 590 46.44 23.29 -9.54
C LEU A 590 44.96 23.16 -9.86
N GLU A 591 44.60 22.41 -10.91
CA GLU A 591 43.22 22.18 -11.34
C GLU A 591 42.28 21.68 -10.23
N PRO A 592 42.69 20.76 -9.33
CA PRO A 592 41.84 20.31 -8.23
C PRO A 592 41.42 21.44 -7.27
N PHE A 593 42.27 22.46 -7.07
CA PHE A 593 41.97 23.58 -6.16
C PHE A 593 40.96 24.56 -6.74
N VAL A 594 40.89 24.65 -8.08
CA VAL A 594 39.87 25.43 -8.79
C VAL A 594 38.55 24.66 -8.81
N THR A 595 38.61 23.39 -9.20
CA THR A 595 37.43 22.52 -9.38
C THR A 595 36.75 22.19 -8.05
N PHE A 596 37.53 21.96 -6.98
CA PHE A 596 37.04 21.58 -5.67
C PHE A 596 37.30 22.66 -4.61
N ARG A 597 37.27 23.93 -5.04
CA ARG A 597 37.48 25.13 -4.20
C ARG A 597 36.70 25.14 -2.88
N ARG A 598 35.54 24.49 -2.84
CA ARG A 598 34.70 24.35 -1.63
C ARG A 598 35.40 23.64 -0.47
N PHE A 599 36.38 22.77 -0.73
CA PHE A 599 37.13 22.02 0.29
C PHE A 599 38.35 22.75 0.85
N LEU A 600 38.64 23.94 0.32
CA LEU A 600 39.64 24.84 0.85
C LEU A 600 38.98 25.83 1.81
N ASN A 601 39.69 26.16 2.90
CA ASN A 601 39.31 27.29 3.76
C ASN A 601 39.64 28.64 3.06
N ASP A 602 39.21 29.76 3.62
CA ASP A 602 39.35 31.05 2.94
C ASP A 602 40.80 31.51 2.75
N GLU A 603 41.70 31.13 3.65
CA GLU A 603 43.14 31.42 3.50
C GLU A 603 43.74 30.59 2.36
N GLN A 604 43.48 29.28 2.36
CA GLN A 604 43.91 28.36 1.31
C GLN A 604 43.35 28.76 -0.07
N ARG A 605 42.12 29.27 -0.14
CA ARG A 605 41.55 29.78 -1.40
C ARG A 605 42.33 30.99 -1.93
N LYS A 606 42.65 31.95 -1.05
CA LYS A 606 43.43 33.14 -1.43
C LYS A 606 44.83 32.75 -1.88
N ASP A 607 45.46 31.81 -1.17
CA ASP A 607 46.78 31.30 -1.52
C ASP A 607 46.76 30.52 -2.84
N ALA A 608 45.76 29.67 -3.06
CA ALA A 608 45.59 28.93 -4.30
C ALA A 608 45.40 29.88 -5.50
N ASP A 609 44.59 30.93 -5.34
CA ASP A 609 44.39 31.96 -6.35
C ASP A 609 45.70 32.71 -6.65
N LYS A 610 46.47 33.07 -5.62
CA LYS A 610 47.77 33.73 -5.79
C LYS A 610 48.75 32.84 -6.55
N ILE A 611 48.90 31.57 -6.14
CA ILE A 611 49.79 30.60 -6.80
C ILE A 611 49.36 30.40 -8.25
N LEU A 612 48.06 30.30 -8.52
CA LEU A 612 47.53 30.15 -9.88
C LEU A 612 47.85 31.37 -10.75
N GLN A 613 47.71 32.59 -10.24
CA GLN A 613 48.08 33.81 -10.96
C GLN A 613 49.58 33.88 -11.25
N GLU A 614 50.42 33.48 -10.29
CA GLU A 614 51.88 33.42 -10.47
C GLU A 614 52.28 32.40 -11.55
N VAL A 615 51.69 31.20 -11.54
CA VAL A 615 51.93 30.17 -12.56
C VAL A 615 51.45 30.63 -13.95
N LEU A 616 50.28 31.26 -14.04
CA LEU A 616 49.77 31.83 -15.29
C LEU A 616 50.65 32.96 -15.83
N ALA A 617 51.15 33.84 -14.95
CA ALA A 617 52.07 34.90 -15.33
C ALA A 617 53.41 34.34 -15.82
N ALA A 618 53.95 33.33 -15.14
CA ALA A 618 55.17 32.63 -15.54
C ALA A 618 55.03 31.88 -16.88
N ALA A 619 53.86 31.29 -17.15
CA ALA A 619 53.55 30.67 -18.43
C ALA A 619 53.43 31.71 -19.57
N SER A 620 52.91 32.90 -19.25
CA SER A 620 52.74 34.00 -20.22
C SER A 620 54.06 34.67 -20.60
N SER A 621 55.00 34.82 -19.65
CA SER A 621 56.31 35.43 -19.90
C SER A 621 57.23 34.60 -20.80
N LYS A 622 57.04 33.27 -20.86
CA LYS A 622 57.79 32.36 -21.75
C LYS A 622 57.38 32.44 -23.23
N LYS A 623 56.27 33.10 -23.59
CA LYS A 623 55.84 33.28 -25.00
C LYS A 623 56.59 34.41 -25.75
N GLY A 624 57.53 35.10 -25.10
CA GLY A 624 58.28 36.21 -25.68
C GLY A 624 59.64 35.84 -26.27
N LYS A 625 59.67 35.10 -27.39
CA LYS A 625 60.69 35.22 -28.46
C LYS A 625 60.27 34.37 -29.66
N PRO A 626 59.81 34.97 -30.79
CA PRO A 626 59.64 34.22 -32.02
C PRO A 626 61.01 33.74 -32.48
N SER A 627 61.27 32.43 -32.35
CA SER A 627 62.41 31.80 -33.01
C SER A 627 62.18 31.86 -34.51
N LYS A 628 63.07 32.57 -35.21
CA LYS A 628 63.12 32.71 -36.67
C LYS A 628 63.58 31.35 -37.23
N VAL A 629 62.66 30.41 -37.42
CA VAL A 629 62.97 29.10 -38.02
C VAL A 629 62.83 29.20 -39.55
N ALA A 630 63.90 28.78 -40.21
CA ALA A 630 64.10 28.77 -41.65
C ALA A 630 63.06 27.93 -42.40
N ALA A 631 62.81 28.34 -43.63
CA ALA A 631 61.87 27.74 -44.56
C ALA A 631 62.39 26.42 -45.16
N GLY A 632 61.47 25.45 -45.28
CA GLY A 632 61.47 24.42 -46.32
C GLY A 632 61.41 22.96 -45.82
N PRO A 633 60.93 21.99 -46.64
CA PRO A 633 59.92 22.05 -47.68
C PRO A 633 58.69 21.15 -47.40
N LYS A 634 57.66 21.34 -48.24
CA LYS A 634 56.35 20.68 -48.25
C LYS A 634 56.45 19.15 -48.35
N GLU A 635 55.64 18.45 -47.57
CA GLU A 635 55.12 17.14 -47.95
C GLU A 635 53.74 16.86 -47.35
N SER A 636 53.08 15.86 -47.90
CA SER A 636 51.68 15.82 -48.34
C SER A 636 50.62 15.40 -47.32
N ALA A 637 49.43 15.91 -47.60
CA ALA A 637 48.08 15.50 -47.17
C ALA A 637 47.87 14.07 -46.62
N ALA A 638 47.28 14.00 -45.43
CA ALA A 638 46.40 12.89 -45.01
C ALA A 638 45.29 13.39 -44.05
N LYS A 639 44.10 12.82 -44.21
CA LYS A 639 42.79 13.25 -43.70
C LYS A 639 42.64 13.19 -42.16
N GLY A 640 42.46 14.35 -41.54
CA GLY A 640 41.22 14.75 -40.87
C GLY A 640 40.63 13.94 -39.70
N THR A 641 41.24 14.05 -38.51
CA THR A 641 40.51 14.01 -37.23
C THR A 641 40.93 15.23 -36.39
N LYS A 642 40.04 16.20 -36.18
CA LYS A 642 40.33 17.47 -35.49
C LYS A 642 40.59 17.22 -33.99
N ARG A 643 41.86 17.00 -33.61
CA ARG A 643 42.31 17.28 -32.23
C ARG A 643 42.44 18.80 -32.07
N LYS A 644 41.63 19.41 -31.19
CA LYS A 644 41.89 20.76 -30.69
C LYS A 644 43.30 20.77 -30.09
N SER A 645 44.14 21.73 -30.46
CA SER A 645 45.50 21.83 -29.92
C SER A 645 45.46 22.25 -28.45
N ALA A 646 46.44 21.81 -27.66
CA ALA A 646 46.56 22.18 -26.24
C ALA A 646 46.56 23.71 -26.01
N ALA A 647 46.96 24.49 -27.01
CA ALA A 647 46.90 25.95 -26.98
C ALA A 647 45.46 26.50 -26.97
N THR A 648 44.51 25.84 -27.64
CA THR A 648 43.09 26.24 -27.64
C THR A 648 42.42 25.91 -26.31
N ALA A 649 42.75 24.76 -25.71
CA ALA A 649 42.27 24.38 -24.37
C ALA A 649 42.80 25.33 -23.28
N ALA A 650 44.09 25.70 -23.35
CA ALA A 650 44.68 26.68 -22.42
C ALA A 650 44.05 28.08 -22.56
N ALA A 651 43.70 28.51 -23.79
CA ALA A 651 43.03 29.79 -24.02
C ALA A 651 41.56 29.79 -23.55
N GLU A 652 40.82 28.67 -23.72
CA GLU A 652 39.47 28.49 -23.18
C GLU A 652 39.49 28.45 -21.64
N ALA A 653 40.46 27.77 -21.03
CA ALA A 653 40.67 27.75 -19.57
C ALA A 653 41.04 29.13 -19.02
N GLN A 654 41.89 29.90 -19.72
CA GLN A 654 42.24 31.26 -19.32
C GLN A 654 41.07 32.24 -19.47
N LYS A 655 40.20 32.05 -20.47
CA LYS A 655 38.96 32.83 -20.64
C LYS A 655 37.93 32.47 -19.57
N ALA A 656 37.78 31.18 -19.24
CA ALA A 656 36.90 30.70 -18.18
C ALA A 656 37.37 31.15 -16.79
N ALA A 657 38.67 31.11 -16.51
CA ALA A 657 39.26 31.65 -15.29
C ALA A 657 38.99 33.17 -15.17
N LYS A 658 39.18 33.94 -16.25
CA LYS A 658 38.87 35.38 -16.26
C LYS A 658 37.38 35.69 -16.04
N SER A 659 36.46 34.86 -16.55
CA SER A 659 35.02 35.03 -16.25
C SER A 659 34.65 34.61 -14.84
N LEU A 660 35.34 33.61 -14.28
CA LEU A 660 35.17 33.14 -12.88
C LEU A 660 35.70 34.13 -11.84
N PHE A 661 36.64 35.00 -12.20
CA PHE A 661 37.10 36.09 -11.33
C PHE A 661 36.25 37.37 -11.48
N ALA A 662 35.33 37.42 -12.45
CA ALA A 662 34.45 38.57 -12.70
C ALA A 662 33.00 38.36 -12.22
N ALA A 663 32.63 37.11 -11.89
CA ALA A 663 31.40 36.71 -11.22
C ALA A 663 31.75 36.29 -9.79
#